data_AF-A0A7X8FF03-F1
#
_entry.id   AF-A0A7X8FF03-F1
#
_cell.length_a   1.000
_cell.length_b   1.000
_cell.length_c   1.000
_cell.angle_alpha   90.00
_cell.angle_beta   90.00
_cell.angle_gamma   90.00
#
_symmetry.space_group_name_H-M   'P 1'
#
loop_
_entity.id
_entity.type
_entity.pdbx_description
1 polymer ?
#
loop_
_entity_poly.entity_id
_entity_poly.type
_entity_poly.pdbx_seq_one_letter_code
_entity_poly.pdbx_strand_id
1 'polypeptide(L)'
;MKAIIMAGGEGTRLRPLTCDRPKPMVPAMNRPVMEHILHLLKRHHLNHIAVTLQYLPQEIQDYFREGTDFGVELQYYIEEVPLGTAGSVKNAQNFLDDTFLVISGDALTDIDLSAAIQFHRAKKAVATLILTAVDTPLEYGVVITDTQGRITRFLEKPGWGEVFSDKVNTGIYILEPRVLNLFVQGQVFDFSKDLFPRLLAEGLPIYGYIASGYWCDIGNLQQYRQAHFDFLSGRVDLEIPEPCSGAGIWLGAHTQIDPKAHIKGPVLIGADCYIGPEVQIEGFTIIGDNVVIEKQASLKRSIVWNNCYIGKRAQLRGAVLANRVQIQANAAVFEGAVVGDDSIIGQHGIVKPSTKIWPYKRVEKGSIVNTSLIWGTRNNRILFGNQGVTGEANTEITPDFIARLGAAYGTWLNPQATVAVGADDREISRALKGAFIAGLVSTGVQVWDLGQVVTPITRYNTRHLGLQGGVQIQGTHHHPENVTLTFFDARGAEISRSAEKKIESLLSREDFRRVEVNRVGQWRFYPEASQAYFAEIVNTIDLERLRSRQFKLVLGAPNRYVKRVIRSFLHGLGCNISLVEYSEPEKNLSVPILGDTIRDMVKRQQADLGVIFDTRLEKFTLISDAGQLISEELFTALVSVLVLSRQKKGTVVVPVNAPGVIEQLAEKYEGKVV
;
A
#
# COMPACT_ATOMS: atom_id res chain seq x y z
N MET A 1 -36.43 -24.09 -10.95
CA MET A 1 -34.96 -24.08 -11.14
C MET A 1 -34.39 -23.08 -10.15
N LYS A 2 -33.33 -23.46 -9.44
CA LYS A 2 -32.64 -22.61 -8.47
C LYS A 2 -31.47 -21.89 -9.13
N ALA A 3 -31.01 -20.79 -8.53
CA ALA A 3 -29.83 -20.08 -8.98
C ALA A 3 -28.81 -19.91 -7.85
N ILE A 4 -27.56 -19.65 -8.21
CA ILE A 4 -26.49 -19.31 -7.29
C ILE A 4 -25.66 -18.15 -7.82
N ILE A 5 -25.46 -17.15 -6.97
CA ILE A 5 -24.65 -15.96 -7.25
C ILE A 5 -23.28 -16.12 -6.57
N MET A 6 -22.21 -16.06 -7.35
CA MET A 6 -20.85 -16.07 -6.84
C MET A 6 -20.40 -14.65 -6.46
N ALA A 7 -20.40 -14.34 -5.16
CA ALA A 7 -20.18 -12.99 -4.64
C ALA A 7 -18.95 -12.87 -3.71
N GLY A 8 -18.02 -13.83 -3.75
CA GLY A 8 -16.86 -13.89 -2.84
C GLY A 8 -15.62 -13.09 -3.24
N GLY A 9 -15.58 -12.43 -4.39
CA GLY A 9 -14.36 -11.78 -4.89
C GLY A 9 -14.02 -10.42 -4.24
N GLU A 10 -12.76 -10.23 -3.84
CA GLU A 10 -12.25 -8.97 -3.24
C GLU A 10 -12.25 -7.76 -4.20
N GLY A 11 -12.34 -7.96 -5.52
CA GLY A 11 -12.43 -6.87 -6.49
C GLY A 11 -11.22 -5.93 -6.54
N THR A 12 -9.99 -6.42 -6.29
CA THR A 12 -8.76 -5.60 -6.15
C THR A 12 -8.49 -4.65 -7.33
N ARG A 13 -8.86 -5.04 -8.56
CA ARG A 13 -8.70 -4.23 -9.79
C ARG A 13 -9.60 -2.99 -9.86
N LEU A 14 -10.68 -2.97 -9.08
CA LEU A 14 -11.60 -1.83 -8.96
C LEU A 14 -11.19 -0.85 -7.86
N ARG A 15 -10.15 -1.13 -7.08
CA ARG A 15 -9.66 -0.19 -6.07
C ARG A 15 -9.34 1.17 -6.72
N PRO A 16 -9.78 2.28 -6.10
CA PRO A 16 -10.22 2.39 -4.70
C PRO A 16 -11.71 2.13 -4.40
N LEU A 17 -12.54 1.78 -5.40
CA LEU A 17 -14.00 1.64 -5.22
C LEU A 17 -14.42 0.43 -4.35
N THR A 18 -13.54 -0.55 -4.20
CA THR A 18 -13.76 -1.82 -3.47
C THR A 18 -12.88 -1.94 -2.23
N CYS A 19 -12.38 -0.83 -1.69
CA CYS A 19 -11.63 -0.83 -0.43
C CYS A 19 -12.54 -1.21 0.74
N ASP A 20 -13.67 -0.54 0.88
CA ASP A 20 -14.57 -0.69 2.04
C ASP A 20 -15.91 -1.36 1.65
N ARG A 21 -15.95 -2.08 0.51
CA ARG A 21 -17.14 -2.82 0.05
C ARG A 21 -16.77 -3.97 -0.89
N PRO A 22 -17.58 -5.04 -0.92
CA PRO A 22 -17.37 -6.13 -1.88
C PRO A 22 -17.77 -5.71 -3.30
N LYS A 23 -17.16 -6.37 -4.31
CA LYS A 23 -17.37 -6.08 -5.74
C LYS A 23 -18.86 -6.04 -6.15
N PRO A 24 -19.72 -6.98 -5.73
CA PRO A 24 -21.14 -6.99 -6.10
C PRO A 24 -21.93 -5.77 -5.56
N MET A 25 -21.38 -5.08 -4.56
CA MET A 25 -21.97 -3.89 -3.92
C MET A 25 -21.53 -2.57 -4.56
N VAL A 26 -20.67 -2.60 -5.57
CA VAL A 26 -20.30 -1.38 -6.31
C VAL A 26 -21.56 -0.85 -7.03
N PRO A 27 -21.93 0.43 -6.89
CA PRO A 27 -23.12 0.96 -7.56
C PRO A 27 -22.94 1.06 -9.07
N ALA A 28 -23.86 0.49 -9.83
CA ALA A 28 -24.08 0.72 -11.25
C ALA A 28 -25.48 1.33 -11.43
N MET A 29 -25.57 2.54 -12.02
CA MET A 29 -26.85 3.21 -12.28
C MET A 29 -27.66 3.38 -10.97
N ASN A 30 -26.97 3.83 -9.91
CA ASN A 30 -27.46 4.05 -8.55
C ASN A 30 -27.93 2.80 -7.76
N ARG A 31 -27.69 1.58 -8.26
CA ARG A 31 -27.99 0.32 -7.56
C ARG A 31 -26.77 -0.59 -7.52
N PRO A 32 -26.55 -1.41 -6.48
CA PRO A 32 -25.53 -2.46 -6.49
C PRO A 32 -25.57 -3.33 -7.76
N VAL A 33 -24.41 -3.75 -8.28
CA VAL A 33 -24.36 -4.69 -9.43
C VAL A 33 -25.18 -5.95 -9.15
N MET A 34 -25.11 -6.48 -7.94
CA MET A 34 -25.86 -7.67 -7.54
C MET A 34 -27.38 -7.46 -7.59
N GLU A 35 -27.87 -6.25 -7.36
CA GLU A 35 -29.30 -5.95 -7.44
C GLU A 35 -29.81 -6.14 -8.88
N HIS A 36 -29.05 -5.67 -9.88
CA HIS A 36 -29.38 -5.90 -11.29
C HIS A 36 -29.45 -7.39 -11.63
N ILE A 37 -28.57 -8.21 -11.02
CA ILE A 37 -28.59 -9.66 -11.18
C ILE A 37 -29.85 -10.26 -10.56
N LEU A 38 -30.27 -9.81 -9.37
CA LEU A 38 -31.53 -10.28 -8.76
C LEU A 38 -32.73 -9.96 -9.64
N HIS A 39 -32.79 -8.75 -10.20
CA HIS A 39 -33.84 -8.37 -11.15
C HIS A 39 -33.84 -9.24 -12.40
N LEU A 40 -32.67 -9.52 -12.98
CA LEU A 40 -32.53 -10.43 -14.12
C LEU A 40 -33.03 -11.84 -13.77
N LEU A 41 -32.58 -12.41 -12.66
CA LEU A 41 -32.99 -13.75 -12.22
C LEU A 41 -34.51 -13.82 -12.00
N LYS A 42 -35.07 -12.82 -11.33
CA LYS A 42 -36.52 -12.70 -11.10
C LYS A 42 -37.30 -12.59 -12.40
N ARG A 43 -36.83 -11.79 -13.37
CA ARG A 43 -37.42 -11.66 -14.72
C ARG A 43 -37.51 -13.00 -15.44
N HIS A 44 -36.58 -13.91 -15.17
CA HIS A 44 -36.55 -15.28 -15.69
C HIS A 44 -37.12 -16.34 -14.71
N HIS A 45 -37.87 -15.91 -13.69
CA HIS A 45 -38.53 -16.77 -12.69
C HIS A 45 -37.58 -17.65 -11.85
N LEU A 46 -36.35 -17.20 -11.63
CA LEU A 46 -35.36 -17.83 -10.77
C LEU A 46 -35.35 -17.15 -9.39
N ASN A 47 -36.36 -17.48 -8.57
CA ASN A 47 -36.61 -16.75 -7.32
C ASN A 47 -35.92 -17.34 -6.08
N HIS A 48 -35.48 -18.59 -6.11
CA HIS A 48 -34.76 -19.22 -5.00
C HIS A 48 -33.26 -19.21 -5.32
N ILE A 49 -32.51 -18.41 -4.56
CA ILE A 49 -31.13 -18.03 -4.91
C ILE A 49 -30.20 -18.29 -3.74
N ALA A 50 -29.15 -19.06 -3.98
CA ALA A 50 -28.01 -19.15 -3.08
C ALA A 50 -26.99 -18.04 -3.39
N VAL A 51 -26.30 -17.53 -2.38
CA VAL A 51 -25.24 -16.52 -2.56
C VAL A 51 -24.00 -16.97 -1.81
N THR A 52 -22.89 -17.17 -2.52
CA THR A 52 -21.60 -17.55 -1.90
C THR A 52 -20.80 -16.30 -1.57
N LEU A 53 -20.40 -16.14 -0.31
CA LEU A 53 -19.76 -14.94 0.22
C LEU A 53 -18.41 -15.26 0.86
N GLN A 54 -17.47 -14.31 0.80
CA GLN A 54 -16.18 -14.43 1.48
C GLN A 54 -15.67 -13.06 1.95
N TYR A 55 -15.50 -12.09 1.04
CA TYR A 55 -15.04 -10.74 1.38
C TYR A 55 -16.21 -9.86 1.84
N LEU A 56 -16.11 -9.30 3.05
CA LEU A 56 -17.12 -8.41 3.66
C LEU A 56 -18.57 -8.92 3.50
N PRO A 57 -18.89 -10.16 3.93
CA PRO A 57 -20.20 -10.77 3.72
C PRO A 57 -21.34 -9.96 4.36
N GLN A 58 -21.07 -9.28 5.48
CA GLN A 58 -22.05 -8.48 6.20
C GLN A 58 -22.66 -7.38 5.34
N GLU A 59 -21.86 -6.70 4.50
CA GLU A 59 -22.36 -5.62 3.61
C GLU A 59 -23.43 -6.12 2.63
N ILE A 60 -23.31 -7.35 2.15
CA ILE A 60 -24.29 -7.96 1.24
C ILE A 60 -25.52 -8.42 2.02
N GLN A 61 -25.32 -9.06 3.18
CA GLN A 61 -26.40 -9.57 4.01
C GLN A 61 -27.27 -8.45 4.58
N ASP A 62 -26.67 -7.34 5.01
CA ASP A 62 -27.38 -6.20 5.59
C ASP A 62 -28.25 -5.47 4.56
N TYR A 63 -27.77 -5.40 3.31
CA TYR A 63 -28.49 -4.76 2.21
C TYR A 63 -29.61 -5.64 1.63
N PHE A 64 -29.30 -6.89 1.29
CA PHE A 64 -30.24 -7.77 0.61
C PHE A 64 -31.13 -8.59 1.54
N ARG A 65 -30.71 -8.81 2.79
CA ARG A 65 -31.43 -9.59 3.81
C ARG A 65 -31.89 -10.93 3.23
N GLU A 66 -33.10 -11.39 3.53
CA GLU A 66 -33.66 -12.63 2.97
C GLU A 66 -34.14 -12.48 1.50
N GLY A 67 -33.98 -11.32 0.86
CA GLY A 67 -34.37 -11.06 -0.53
C GLY A 67 -35.81 -10.62 -0.74
N THR A 68 -36.62 -10.55 0.32
CA THR A 68 -38.06 -10.28 0.25
C THR A 68 -38.39 -8.95 -0.42
N ASP A 69 -37.58 -7.92 -0.14
CA ASP A 69 -37.75 -6.56 -0.69
C ASP A 69 -37.52 -6.53 -2.23
N PHE A 70 -36.78 -7.51 -2.75
CA PHE A 70 -36.51 -7.69 -4.17
C PHE A 70 -37.46 -8.72 -4.82
N GLY A 71 -38.31 -9.38 -4.04
CA GLY A 71 -39.24 -10.42 -4.50
C GLY A 71 -38.57 -11.74 -4.86
N VAL A 72 -37.47 -12.06 -4.18
CA VAL A 72 -36.73 -13.34 -4.27
C VAL A 72 -36.49 -13.89 -2.86
N GLU A 73 -36.01 -15.13 -2.77
CA GLU A 73 -35.58 -15.78 -1.53
C GLU A 73 -34.08 -16.04 -1.59
N LEU A 74 -33.34 -15.44 -0.66
CA LEU A 74 -31.88 -15.55 -0.59
C LEU A 74 -31.44 -16.46 0.55
N GLN A 75 -30.47 -17.34 0.25
CA GLN A 75 -29.75 -18.11 1.25
C GLN A 75 -28.24 -17.90 1.10
N TYR A 76 -27.58 -17.52 2.20
CA TYR A 76 -26.15 -17.18 2.20
C TYR A 76 -25.28 -18.36 2.61
N TYR A 77 -24.14 -18.51 1.92
CA TYR A 77 -23.12 -19.50 2.18
C TYR A 77 -21.78 -18.79 2.34
N ILE A 78 -21.27 -18.71 3.56
CA ILE A 78 -20.04 -17.95 3.88
C ILE A 78 -18.85 -18.90 3.91
N GLU A 79 -17.80 -18.52 3.21
CA GLU A 79 -16.50 -19.20 3.22
C GLU A 79 -15.51 -18.47 4.12
N GLU A 80 -14.82 -19.22 5.00
CA GLU A 80 -13.72 -18.68 5.80
C GLU A 80 -12.43 -18.54 4.97
N VAL A 81 -12.23 -19.45 4.02
CA VAL A 81 -11.05 -19.52 3.14
C VAL A 81 -11.55 -19.58 1.70
N PRO A 82 -10.95 -18.84 0.74
CA PRO A 82 -11.40 -18.87 -0.65
C PRO A 82 -11.25 -20.27 -1.26
N LEU A 83 -12.37 -20.94 -1.56
CA LEU A 83 -12.40 -22.30 -2.09
C LEU A 83 -12.38 -22.36 -3.64
N GLY A 84 -12.12 -21.24 -4.31
CA GLY A 84 -12.24 -21.15 -5.76
C GLY A 84 -13.71 -21.12 -6.23
N THR A 85 -13.90 -20.87 -7.52
CA THR A 85 -15.23 -20.58 -8.09
C THR A 85 -16.21 -21.76 -8.05
N ALA A 86 -15.72 -23.00 -8.19
CA ALA A 86 -16.55 -24.19 -8.12
C ALA A 86 -16.62 -24.75 -6.69
N GLY A 87 -15.55 -24.60 -5.91
CA GLY A 87 -15.52 -24.96 -4.49
C GLY A 87 -16.51 -24.14 -3.67
N SER A 88 -16.71 -22.86 -4.01
CA SER A 88 -17.72 -22.02 -3.36
C SER A 88 -19.15 -22.54 -3.60
N VAL A 89 -19.48 -22.85 -4.85
CA VAL A 89 -20.79 -23.40 -5.23
C VAL A 89 -21.04 -24.75 -4.57
N LYS A 90 -20.00 -25.57 -4.38
CA LYS A 90 -20.09 -26.86 -3.70
C LYS A 90 -20.54 -26.76 -2.25
N ASN A 91 -20.26 -25.65 -1.55
CA ASN A 91 -20.78 -25.44 -0.20
C ASN A 91 -22.30 -25.30 -0.15
N ALA A 92 -22.91 -24.88 -1.26
CA ALA A 92 -24.36 -24.80 -1.41
C ALA A 92 -24.99 -26.08 -1.98
N GLN A 93 -24.24 -27.20 -2.12
CA GLN A 93 -24.72 -28.42 -2.77
C GLN A 93 -26.07 -28.91 -2.23
N ASN A 94 -26.31 -28.84 -0.91
CA ASN A 94 -27.57 -29.31 -0.32
C ASN A 94 -28.79 -28.50 -0.78
N PHE A 95 -28.59 -27.26 -1.23
CA PHE A 95 -29.62 -26.42 -1.81
C PHE A 95 -29.82 -26.71 -3.30
N LEU A 96 -28.80 -27.22 -4.00
CA LEU A 96 -28.78 -27.45 -5.45
C LEU A 96 -29.21 -28.89 -5.80
N ASP A 97 -30.49 -29.21 -5.56
CA ASP A 97 -31.12 -30.53 -5.70
C ASP A 97 -31.68 -30.86 -7.09
N ASP A 98 -31.74 -29.87 -7.99
CA ASP A 98 -32.19 -29.98 -9.39
C ASP A 98 -31.24 -29.16 -10.28
N THR A 99 -31.38 -29.23 -11.61
CA THR A 99 -30.64 -28.36 -12.55
C THR A 99 -30.66 -26.92 -12.04
N PHE A 100 -29.50 -26.27 -12.00
CA PHE A 100 -29.33 -24.95 -11.41
C PHE A 100 -28.50 -24.02 -12.28
N LEU A 101 -28.71 -22.72 -12.11
CA LEU A 101 -27.97 -21.67 -12.81
C LEU A 101 -26.92 -21.04 -11.88
N VAL A 102 -25.69 -20.92 -12.36
CA VAL A 102 -24.59 -20.19 -11.70
C VAL A 102 -24.40 -18.87 -12.42
N ILE A 103 -24.26 -17.77 -11.70
CA ILE A 103 -23.95 -16.44 -12.24
C ILE A 103 -22.91 -15.73 -11.37
N SER A 104 -21.97 -15.03 -12.01
CA SER A 104 -21.01 -14.18 -11.30
C SER A 104 -21.67 -12.92 -10.75
N GLY A 105 -21.38 -12.56 -9.51
CA GLY A 105 -21.99 -11.41 -8.80
C GLY A 105 -21.57 -10.02 -9.32
N ASP A 106 -20.78 -9.97 -10.37
CA ASP A 106 -20.18 -8.76 -10.95
C ASP A 106 -20.53 -8.56 -12.44
N ALA A 107 -21.44 -9.39 -12.97
CA ALA A 107 -21.92 -9.27 -14.34
C ALA A 107 -23.07 -8.27 -14.44
N LEU A 108 -22.97 -7.33 -15.37
CA LEU A 108 -24.09 -6.52 -15.82
C LEU A 108 -24.55 -7.04 -17.19
N THR A 109 -25.78 -7.55 -17.26
CA THR A 109 -26.27 -8.24 -18.45
C THR A 109 -27.79 -8.27 -18.53
N ASP A 110 -28.31 -8.32 -19.76
CA ASP A 110 -29.73 -8.51 -20.09
C ASP A 110 -29.96 -9.80 -20.91
N ILE A 111 -29.00 -10.73 -20.87
CA ILE A 111 -29.07 -12.01 -21.59
C ILE A 111 -30.36 -12.76 -21.20
N ASP A 112 -31.06 -13.28 -22.22
CA ASP A 112 -32.22 -14.16 -22.02
C ASP A 112 -31.78 -15.51 -21.42
N LEU A 113 -31.88 -15.62 -20.09
CA LEU A 113 -31.56 -16.83 -19.36
C LEU A 113 -32.56 -17.97 -19.65
N SER A 114 -33.82 -17.63 -19.97
CA SER A 114 -34.85 -18.62 -20.31
C SER A 114 -34.49 -19.38 -21.57
N ALA A 115 -33.98 -18.69 -22.61
CA ALA A 115 -33.51 -19.31 -23.84
C ALA A 115 -32.31 -20.24 -23.59
N ALA A 116 -31.35 -19.81 -22.76
CA ALA A 116 -30.20 -20.64 -22.38
C ALA A 116 -30.64 -21.92 -21.64
N ILE A 117 -31.62 -21.82 -20.74
CA ILE A 117 -32.20 -22.95 -19.99
C ILE A 117 -32.91 -23.94 -20.94
N GLN A 118 -33.67 -23.43 -21.91
CA GLN A 118 -34.31 -24.28 -22.92
C GLN A 118 -33.27 -25.02 -23.76
N PHE A 119 -32.20 -24.33 -24.17
CA PHE A 119 -31.09 -24.94 -24.91
C PHE A 119 -30.41 -26.05 -24.10
N HIS A 120 -30.10 -25.82 -22.83
CA HIS A 120 -29.50 -26.81 -21.93
C HIS A 120 -30.33 -28.11 -21.88
N ARG A 121 -31.64 -27.96 -21.66
CA ARG A 121 -32.60 -29.08 -21.60
C ARG A 121 -32.70 -29.82 -22.94
N ALA A 122 -32.79 -29.08 -24.05
CA ALA A 122 -32.90 -29.67 -25.39
C ALA A 122 -31.66 -30.50 -25.75
N LYS A 123 -30.46 -30.06 -25.35
CA LYS A 123 -29.19 -30.77 -25.58
C LYS A 123 -28.92 -31.89 -24.59
N LYS A 124 -29.72 -32.01 -23.52
CA LYS A 124 -29.48 -32.93 -22.39
C LYS A 124 -28.04 -32.81 -21.86
N ALA A 125 -27.57 -31.57 -21.75
CA ALA A 125 -26.21 -31.26 -21.35
C ALA A 125 -25.99 -31.58 -19.86
N VAL A 126 -24.74 -31.91 -19.50
CA VAL A 126 -24.29 -31.94 -18.09
C VAL A 126 -23.93 -30.53 -17.63
N ALA A 127 -23.37 -29.74 -18.55
CA ALA A 127 -23.01 -28.35 -18.33
C ALA A 127 -23.25 -27.54 -19.60
N THR A 128 -23.86 -26.37 -19.46
CA THR A 128 -23.95 -25.37 -20.52
C THR A 128 -23.26 -24.10 -20.08
N LEU A 129 -22.24 -23.67 -20.83
CA LEU A 129 -21.57 -22.39 -20.64
C LEU A 129 -22.27 -21.36 -21.52
N ILE A 130 -22.65 -20.23 -20.94
CA ILE A 130 -23.14 -19.10 -21.71
C ILE A 130 -21.92 -18.34 -22.25
N LEU A 131 -21.95 -18.05 -23.55
CA LEU A 131 -20.86 -17.44 -24.28
C LEU A 131 -21.33 -16.13 -24.91
N THR A 132 -20.42 -15.17 -25.04
CA THR A 132 -20.62 -13.96 -25.84
C THR A 132 -19.44 -13.74 -26.77
N ALA A 133 -19.64 -12.99 -27.85
CA ALA A 133 -18.57 -12.62 -28.77
C ALA A 133 -17.96 -11.27 -28.37
N VAL A 134 -16.63 -11.20 -28.28
CA VAL A 134 -15.91 -9.97 -27.93
C VAL A 134 -14.73 -9.73 -28.88
N ASP A 135 -14.41 -8.45 -29.11
CA ASP A 135 -13.30 -8.07 -29.98
C ASP A 135 -11.93 -8.45 -29.41
N THR A 136 -11.77 -8.44 -28.08
CA THR A 136 -10.50 -8.73 -27.39
C THR A 136 -10.71 -9.75 -26.28
N PRO A 137 -10.43 -11.04 -26.51
CA PRO A 137 -10.78 -12.13 -25.59
C PRO A 137 -9.72 -12.43 -24.51
N LEU A 138 -8.61 -11.68 -24.45
CA LEU A 138 -7.42 -11.99 -23.63
C LEU A 138 -7.69 -12.05 -22.12
N GLU A 139 -8.70 -11.31 -21.64
CA GLU A 139 -9.02 -11.26 -20.21
C GLU A 139 -9.94 -12.42 -19.76
N TYR A 140 -10.40 -13.27 -20.69
CA TYR A 140 -11.47 -14.25 -20.47
C TYR A 140 -11.09 -15.67 -20.92
N GLY A 141 -11.92 -16.65 -20.57
CA GLY A 141 -11.82 -18.01 -21.10
C GLY A 141 -12.39 -18.12 -22.51
N VAL A 142 -11.60 -18.63 -23.46
CA VAL A 142 -11.97 -18.77 -24.88
C VAL A 142 -12.48 -20.18 -25.16
N VAL A 143 -13.56 -20.27 -25.92
CA VAL A 143 -14.30 -21.52 -26.13
C VAL A 143 -14.50 -21.78 -27.62
N ILE A 144 -14.18 -22.99 -28.07
CA ILE A 144 -14.58 -23.49 -29.41
C ILE A 144 -15.76 -24.43 -29.24
N THR A 145 -16.78 -24.19 -30.05
CA THR A 145 -17.93 -25.08 -30.22
C THR A 145 -17.97 -25.67 -31.62
N ASP A 146 -18.51 -26.90 -31.74
CA ASP A 146 -18.92 -27.46 -33.02
C ASP A 146 -20.24 -26.84 -33.52
N THR A 147 -20.72 -27.30 -34.67
CA THR A 147 -21.97 -26.80 -35.28
C THR A 147 -23.23 -27.10 -34.46
N GLN A 148 -23.16 -28.04 -33.52
CA GLN A 148 -24.24 -28.40 -32.61
C GLN A 148 -24.14 -27.67 -31.26
N GLY A 149 -23.11 -26.84 -31.08
CA GLY A 149 -22.82 -26.11 -29.86
C GLY A 149 -22.03 -26.92 -28.83
N ARG A 150 -21.55 -28.13 -29.14
CA ARG A 150 -20.75 -28.93 -28.20
C ARG A 150 -19.37 -28.31 -28.05
N ILE A 151 -18.90 -28.15 -26.82
CA ILE A 151 -17.57 -27.58 -26.58
C ILE A 151 -16.52 -28.62 -26.95
N THR A 152 -15.60 -28.25 -27.85
CA THR A 152 -14.49 -29.10 -28.29
C THR A 152 -13.15 -28.66 -27.68
N ARG A 153 -13.03 -27.38 -27.32
CA ARG A 153 -11.85 -26.81 -26.68
C ARG A 153 -12.23 -25.67 -25.75
N PHE A 154 -11.58 -25.62 -24.61
CA PHE A 154 -11.70 -24.56 -23.62
C PHE A 154 -10.28 -24.15 -23.19
N LEU A 155 -10.01 -22.84 -23.15
CA LEU A 155 -8.73 -22.31 -22.65
C LEU A 155 -8.98 -21.05 -21.81
N GLU A 156 -8.60 -21.08 -20.54
CA GLU A 156 -8.71 -19.94 -19.64
C GLU A 156 -7.55 -18.95 -19.86
N LYS A 157 -7.86 -17.67 -20.14
CA LYS A 157 -6.90 -16.55 -20.27
C LYS A 157 -5.72 -16.84 -21.21
N PRO A 158 -5.99 -16.93 -22.54
CA PRO A 158 -4.96 -17.22 -23.52
C PRO A 158 -3.93 -16.08 -23.65
N GLY A 159 -2.69 -16.42 -23.95
CA GLY A 159 -1.74 -15.47 -24.51
C GLY A 159 -2.13 -15.05 -25.93
N TRP A 160 -1.54 -13.96 -26.45
CA TRP A 160 -1.80 -13.45 -27.81
C TRP A 160 -1.66 -14.51 -28.92
N GLY A 161 -0.72 -15.45 -28.78
CA GLY A 161 -0.52 -16.56 -29.73
C GLY A 161 -1.47 -17.75 -29.56
N GLU A 162 -2.33 -17.72 -28.54
CA GLU A 162 -3.22 -18.82 -28.17
C GLU A 162 -4.70 -18.47 -28.38
N VAL A 163 -5.00 -17.25 -28.85
CA VAL A 163 -6.36 -16.82 -29.17
C VAL A 163 -6.83 -17.54 -30.43
N PHE A 164 -7.83 -18.41 -30.29
CA PHE A 164 -8.39 -19.22 -31.38
C PHE A 164 -9.90 -19.01 -31.60
N SER A 165 -10.56 -18.17 -30.80
CA SER A 165 -11.96 -17.76 -30.98
C SER A 165 -12.21 -16.41 -30.30
N ASP A 166 -13.22 -15.70 -30.79
CA ASP A 166 -13.84 -14.50 -30.24
C ASP A 166 -14.93 -14.80 -29.20
N LYS A 167 -15.32 -16.06 -29.04
CA LYS A 167 -16.34 -16.50 -28.07
C LYS A 167 -15.72 -16.71 -26.70
N VAL A 168 -16.20 -15.94 -25.74
CA VAL A 168 -15.70 -15.94 -24.37
C VAL A 168 -16.75 -16.43 -23.38
N ASN A 169 -16.25 -17.08 -22.33
CA ASN A 169 -17.02 -17.49 -21.17
C ASN A 169 -17.51 -16.25 -20.39
N THR A 170 -18.82 -16.17 -20.15
CA THR A 170 -19.45 -15.06 -19.43
C THR A 170 -19.43 -15.21 -17.91
N GLY A 171 -19.01 -16.37 -17.39
CA GLY A 171 -19.15 -16.70 -15.98
C GLY A 171 -20.58 -17.09 -15.58
N ILE A 172 -21.45 -17.36 -16.56
CA ILE A 172 -22.82 -17.84 -16.35
C ILE A 172 -22.93 -19.27 -16.88
N TYR A 173 -23.44 -20.18 -16.04
CA TYR A 173 -23.48 -21.61 -16.31
C TYR A 173 -24.84 -22.20 -15.95
N ILE A 174 -25.24 -23.27 -16.66
CA ILE A 174 -26.37 -24.11 -16.27
C ILE A 174 -25.83 -25.53 -16.08
N LEU A 175 -26.00 -26.08 -14.89
CA LEU A 175 -25.33 -27.29 -14.44
C LEU A 175 -26.32 -28.31 -13.88
N GLU A 176 -26.04 -29.59 -14.15
CA GLU A 176 -26.72 -30.71 -13.52
C GLU A 176 -26.09 -31.04 -12.15
N PRO A 177 -26.85 -31.29 -11.06
CA PRO A 177 -26.33 -31.54 -9.71
C PRO A 177 -25.20 -32.57 -9.63
N ARG A 178 -25.23 -33.59 -10.50
CA ARG A 178 -24.21 -34.64 -10.57
C ARG A 178 -22.79 -34.13 -10.83
N VAL A 179 -22.61 -32.94 -11.41
CA VAL A 179 -21.26 -32.36 -11.60
C VAL A 179 -20.56 -32.07 -10.27
N LEU A 180 -21.34 -31.74 -9.24
CA LEU A 180 -20.79 -31.44 -7.92
C LEU A 180 -20.17 -32.69 -7.30
N ASN A 181 -20.65 -33.89 -7.62
CA ASN A 181 -20.11 -35.16 -7.09
C ASN A 181 -18.70 -35.50 -7.60
N LEU A 182 -18.19 -34.76 -8.60
CA LEU A 182 -16.85 -34.99 -9.15
C LEU A 182 -15.74 -34.49 -8.22
N PHE A 183 -16.03 -33.60 -7.27
CA PHE A 183 -15.03 -33.01 -6.39
C PHE A 183 -15.51 -32.91 -4.94
N VAL A 184 -14.55 -32.77 -4.02
CA VAL A 184 -14.75 -32.85 -2.57
C VAL A 184 -15.07 -31.47 -2.01
N GLN A 185 -16.02 -31.41 -1.06
CA GLN A 185 -16.36 -30.17 -0.36
C GLN A 185 -15.18 -29.66 0.49
N GLY A 186 -15.01 -28.33 0.57
CA GLY A 186 -13.95 -27.70 1.36
C GLY A 186 -12.57 -27.67 0.69
N GLN A 187 -12.46 -28.08 -0.58
CA GLN A 187 -11.22 -27.98 -1.36
C GLN A 187 -11.26 -26.80 -2.34
N VAL A 188 -10.09 -26.22 -2.61
CA VAL A 188 -9.94 -25.20 -3.65
C VAL A 188 -10.17 -25.84 -5.01
N PHE A 189 -11.21 -25.39 -5.73
CA PHE A 189 -11.62 -25.94 -7.02
C PHE A 189 -12.27 -24.86 -7.90
N ASP A 190 -11.87 -24.76 -9.16
CA ASP A 190 -12.33 -23.74 -10.11
C ASP A 190 -13.12 -24.33 -11.29
N PHE A 191 -14.16 -23.62 -11.74
CA PHE A 191 -14.96 -24.03 -12.91
C PHE A 191 -14.10 -24.12 -14.18
N SER A 192 -13.42 -23.02 -14.51
CA SER A 192 -12.62 -22.91 -15.74
C SER A 192 -11.36 -23.77 -15.73
N LYS A 193 -10.68 -23.90 -14.58
CA LYS A 193 -9.37 -24.56 -14.51
C LYS A 193 -9.47 -26.06 -14.24
N ASP A 194 -10.49 -26.48 -13.49
CA ASP A 194 -10.59 -27.85 -13.01
C ASP A 194 -11.84 -28.56 -13.57
N LEU A 195 -13.04 -28.01 -13.35
CA LEU A 195 -14.28 -28.71 -13.70
C LEU A 195 -14.44 -28.92 -15.21
N PHE A 196 -14.43 -27.84 -16.01
CA PHE A 196 -14.69 -27.95 -17.44
C PHE A 196 -13.62 -28.76 -18.19
N PRO A 197 -12.31 -28.60 -17.93
CA PRO A 197 -11.29 -29.47 -18.52
C PRO A 197 -11.52 -30.95 -18.17
N ARG A 198 -11.94 -31.26 -16.94
CA ARG A 198 -12.26 -32.63 -16.53
C ARG A 198 -13.49 -33.18 -17.25
N LEU A 199 -14.58 -32.42 -17.33
CA LEU A 199 -15.79 -32.83 -18.07
C LEU A 199 -15.49 -33.11 -19.54
N LEU A 200 -14.63 -32.30 -20.17
CA LEU A 200 -14.16 -32.50 -21.54
C LEU A 200 -13.33 -33.78 -21.68
N ALA A 201 -12.38 -34.01 -20.76
CA ALA A 201 -11.53 -35.21 -20.77
C ALA A 201 -12.35 -36.50 -20.56
N GLU A 202 -13.39 -36.46 -19.73
CA GLU A 202 -14.31 -37.58 -19.50
C GLU A 202 -15.37 -37.75 -20.61
N GLY A 203 -15.37 -36.89 -21.64
CA GLY A 203 -16.27 -36.99 -22.78
C GLY A 203 -17.73 -36.63 -22.46
N LEU A 204 -17.98 -35.98 -21.32
CA LEU A 204 -19.32 -35.61 -20.88
C LEU A 204 -19.95 -34.53 -21.78
N PRO A 205 -21.29 -34.48 -21.88
CA PRO A 205 -21.98 -33.55 -22.77
C PRO A 205 -21.93 -32.10 -22.24
N ILE A 206 -20.86 -31.38 -22.58
CA ILE A 206 -20.67 -29.95 -22.31
C ILE A 206 -20.95 -29.13 -23.58
N TYR A 207 -21.78 -28.10 -23.45
CA TYR A 207 -22.23 -27.26 -24.57
C TYR A 207 -22.02 -25.77 -24.30
N GLY A 208 -21.80 -24.99 -25.35
CA GLY A 208 -21.73 -23.54 -25.32
C GLY A 208 -22.98 -22.94 -25.97
N TYR A 209 -23.69 -22.08 -25.24
CA TYR A 209 -24.80 -21.29 -25.76
C TYR A 209 -24.32 -19.87 -26.05
N ILE A 210 -24.29 -19.48 -27.33
CA ILE A 210 -23.90 -18.12 -27.72
C ILE A 210 -25.12 -17.23 -27.49
N ALA A 211 -25.07 -16.41 -26.45
CA ALA A 211 -26.18 -15.56 -26.05
C ALA A 211 -26.28 -14.31 -26.92
N SER A 212 -27.51 -13.93 -27.24
CA SER A 212 -27.86 -12.57 -27.66
C SER A 212 -28.13 -11.71 -26.42
N GLY A 213 -27.72 -10.45 -26.47
CA GLY A 213 -27.87 -9.50 -25.36
C GLY A 213 -26.55 -8.83 -25.01
N TYR A 214 -26.63 -7.85 -24.13
CA TYR A 214 -25.51 -7.17 -23.52
C TYR A 214 -24.90 -8.03 -22.40
N TRP A 215 -23.58 -8.03 -22.32
CA TRP A 215 -22.84 -8.58 -21.19
C TRP A 215 -21.58 -7.77 -20.95
N CYS A 216 -21.34 -7.45 -19.68
CA CYS A 216 -20.14 -6.78 -19.21
C CYS A 216 -19.72 -7.33 -17.84
N ASP A 217 -18.53 -7.92 -17.75
CA ASP A 217 -17.84 -8.14 -16.47
C ASP A 217 -17.28 -6.80 -15.99
N ILE A 218 -17.79 -6.29 -14.87
CA ILE A 218 -17.29 -5.07 -14.25
C ILE A 218 -15.98 -5.40 -13.51
N GLY A 219 -14.95 -5.83 -14.23
CA GLY A 219 -13.67 -6.31 -13.69
C GLY A 219 -12.68 -5.21 -13.31
N ASN A 220 -12.77 -4.05 -13.97
CA ASN A 220 -11.86 -2.93 -13.80
C ASN A 220 -12.59 -1.57 -13.97
N LEU A 221 -11.89 -0.47 -13.68
CA LEU A 221 -12.47 0.89 -13.69
C LEU A 221 -12.92 1.36 -15.09
N GLN A 222 -12.30 0.86 -16.15
CA GLN A 222 -12.69 1.18 -17.52
C GLN A 222 -14.00 0.49 -17.88
N GLN A 223 -14.12 -0.82 -17.62
CA GLN A 223 -15.36 -1.58 -17.79
C GLN A 223 -16.49 -0.99 -16.94
N TYR A 224 -16.20 -0.61 -15.70
CA TYR A 224 -17.16 0.07 -14.82
C TYR A 224 -17.73 1.36 -15.44
N ARG A 225 -16.88 2.24 -15.99
CA ARG A 225 -17.34 3.45 -16.70
C ARG A 225 -18.11 3.10 -17.97
N GLN A 226 -17.62 2.11 -18.73
CA GLN A 226 -18.23 1.71 -19.98
C GLN A 226 -19.64 1.17 -19.77
N ALA A 227 -19.86 0.36 -18.73
CA ALA A 227 -21.18 -0.15 -18.34
C ALA A 227 -22.22 0.98 -18.18
N HIS A 228 -21.86 2.07 -17.50
CA HIS A 228 -22.73 3.24 -17.34
C HIS A 228 -23.03 3.94 -18.67
N PHE A 229 -22.03 4.07 -19.53
CA PHE A 229 -22.20 4.70 -20.83
C PHE A 229 -23.04 3.84 -21.78
N ASP A 230 -22.93 2.52 -21.68
CA ASP A 230 -23.71 1.58 -22.46
C ASP A 230 -25.19 1.67 -22.10
N PHE A 231 -25.52 1.74 -20.81
CA PHE A 231 -26.87 2.02 -20.36
C PHE A 231 -27.41 3.34 -20.88
N LEU A 232 -26.67 4.45 -20.70
CA LEU A 232 -27.11 5.76 -21.18
C LEU A 232 -27.21 5.85 -22.71
N SER A 233 -26.59 4.91 -23.44
CA SER A 233 -26.71 4.77 -24.90
C SER A 233 -27.85 3.83 -25.33
N GLY A 234 -28.57 3.21 -24.39
CA GLY A 234 -29.61 2.22 -24.67
C GLY A 234 -29.09 0.86 -25.15
N ARG A 235 -27.83 0.51 -24.83
CA ARG A 235 -27.22 -0.76 -25.24
C ARG A 235 -27.50 -1.93 -24.30
N VAL A 236 -28.03 -1.66 -23.11
CA VAL A 236 -28.43 -2.68 -22.12
C VAL A 236 -29.82 -2.36 -21.59
N ASP A 237 -30.66 -3.39 -21.53
CA ASP A 237 -31.99 -3.33 -20.95
C ASP A 237 -31.97 -3.70 -19.46
N LEU A 238 -32.04 -2.68 -18.59
CA LEU A 238 -32.09 -2.83 -17.14
C LEU A 238 -33.47 -2.43 -16.62
N GLU A 239 -33.89 -3.01 -15.50
CA GLU A 239 -35.14 -2.65 -14.81
C GLU A 239 -35.02 -1.31 -14.07
N ILE A 240 -34.79 -0.24 -14.82
CA ILE A 240 -34.71 1.15 -14.38
C ILE A 240 -35.88 1.91 -15.03
N PRO A 241 -36.59 2.79 -14.30
CA PRO A 241 -37.68 3.57 -14.88
C PRO A 241 -37.27 4.34 -16.15
N GLU A 242 -38.20 4.50 -17.08
CA GLU A 242 -37.99 5.29 -18.30
C GLU A 242 -37.59 6.74 -17.99
N PRO A 243 -36.79 7.39 -18.85
CA PRO A 243 -36.39 8.77 -18.64
C PRO A 243 -37.60 9.70 -18.69
N CYS A 244 -37.63 10.72 -17.84
CA CYS A 244 -38.71 11.69 -17.79
C CYS A 244 -38.68 12.72 -18.94
N SER A 245 -37.73 12.58 -19.88
CA SER A 245 -37.54 13.47 -21.02
C SER A 245 -37.03 12.70 -22.24
N GLY A 246 -37.50 13.09 -23.44
CA GLY A 246 -37.00 12.55 -24.71
C GLY A 246 -35.52 12.82 -25.00
N ALA A 247 -34.85 13.64 -24.19
CA ALA A 247 -33.41 13.84 -24.23
C ALA A 247 -32.61 12.77 -23.44
N GLY A 248 -33.27 11.77 -22.83
CA GLY A 248 -32.63 10.73 -22.02
C GLY A 248 -32.21 11.24 -20.64
N ILE A 249 -33.11 11.93 -19.94
CA ILE A 249 -32.86 12.44 -18.58
C ILE A 249 -33.65 11.58 -17.59
N TRP A 250 -32.93 10.88 -16.71
CA TRP A 250 -33.51 10.20 -15.56
C TRP A 250 -33.38 11.11 -14.34
N LEU A 251 -34.49 11.29 -13.61
CA LEU A 251 -34.56 12.17 -12.45
C LEU A 251 -35.24 11.45 -11.29
N GLY A 252 -34.51 11.31 -10.18
CA GLY A 252 -35.05 10.75 -8.95
C GLY A 252 -36.02 11.69 -8.24
N ALA A 253 -36.80 11.12 -7.32
CA ALA A 253 -37.81 11.85 -6.56
C ALA A 253 -37.18 12.97 -5.72
N HIS A 254 -37.95 14.05 -5.49
CA HIS A 254 -37.60 15.17 -4.60
C HIS A 254 -36.34 15.97 -4.97
N THR A 255 -35.69 15.67 -6.09
CA THR A 255 -34.55 16.43 -6.59
C THR A 255 -34.94 17.84 -7.01
N GLN A 256 -34.21 18.83 -6.50
CA GLN A 256 -34.42 20.25 -6.75
C GLN A 256 -33.41 20.76 -7.77
N ILE A 257 -33.90 21.35 -8.86
CA ILE A 257 -33.07 21.91 -9.92
C ILE A 257 -33.38 23.40 -10.05
N ASP A 258 -32.36 24.24 -9.87
CA ASP A 258 -32.49 25.68 -10.10
C ASP A 258 -32.85 25.97 -11.57
N PRO A 259 -33.77 26.89 -11.86
CA PRO A 259 -34.19 27.21 -13.23
C PRO A 259 -33.06 27.67 -14.17
N LYS A 260 -31.93 28.14 -13.62
CA LYS A 260 -30.75 28.56 -14.41
C LYS A 260 -29.75 27.42 -14.66
N ALA A 261 -29.99 26.22 -14.13
CA ALA A 261 -29.16 25.05 -14.41
C ALA A 261 -29.38 24.56 -15.85
N HIS A 262 -28.30 24.10 -16.48
CA HIS A 262 -28.30 23.59 -17.85
C HIS A 262 -27.96 22.11 -17.83
N ILE A 263 -28.93 21.27 -18.17
CA ILE A 263 -28.79 19.81 -18.19
C ILE A 263 -28.99 19.32 -19.60
N LYS A 264 -27.98 18.63 -20.16
CA LYS A 264 -28.01 18.04 -21.49
C LYS A 264 -27.82 16.53 -21.39
N GLY A 265 -28.86 15.78 -21.74
CA GLY A 265 -28.85 14.32 -21.74
C GLY A 265 -27.91 13.67 -22.78
N PRO A 266 -27.68 12.35 -22.69
CA PRO A 266 -28.29 11.46 -21.70
C PRO A 266 -27.62 11.56 -20.33
N VAL A 267 -28.40 11.68 -19.24
CA VAL A 267 -27.89 11.81 -17.86
C VAL A 267 -28.81 11.13 -16.86
N LEU A 268 -28.23 10.57 -15.80
CA LEU A 268 -28.99 10.03 -14.66
C LEU A 268 -28.72 10.87 -13.41
N ILE A 269 -29.78 11.34 -12.76
CA ILE A 269 -29.73 12.09 -11.51
C ILE A 269 -30.60 11.37 -10.49
N GLY A 270 -30.01 11.03 -9.34
CA GLY A 270 -30.67 10.34 -8.24
C GLY A 270 -31.73 11.16 -7.52
N ALA A 271 -32.23 10.62 -6.43
CA ALA A 271 -33.21 11.26 -5.56
C ALA A 271 -32.54 12.28 -4.62
N ASP A 272 -33.36 13.20 -4.09
CA ASP A 272 -32.98 14.14 -3.02
C ASP A 272 -31.73 14.99 -3.33
N CYS A 273 -31.46 15.25 -4.62
CA CYS A 273 -30.33 16.06 -5.04
C CYS A 273 -30.68 17.55 -5.05
N TYR A 274 -29.67 18.41 -4.91
CA TYR A 274 -29.78 19.85 -5.13
C TYR A 274 -28.83 20.29 -6.24
N ILE A 275 -29.38 20.86 -7.31
CA ILE A 275 -28.63 21.39 -8.45
C ILE A 275 -28.77 22.91 -8.48
N GLY A 276 -27.70 23.61 -8.12
CA GLY A 276 -27.68 25.08 -7.98
C GLY A 276 -27.69 25.86 -9.31
N PRO A 277 -27.77 27.21 -9.22
CA PRO A 277 -27.89 28.07 -10.40
C PRO A 277 -26.65 28.01 -11.30
N GLU A 278 -26.88 28.09 -12.61
CA GLU A 278 -25.82 28.09 -13.65
C GLU A 278 -24.93 26.83 -13.64
N VAL A 279 -25.34 25.76 -12.96
CA VAL A 279 -24.67 24.46 -13.05
C VAL A 279 -24.83 23.90 -14.45
N GLN A 280 -23.78 23.26 -14.96
CA GLN A 280 -23.77 22.60 -16.26
C GLN A 280 -23.56 21.10 -16.10
N ILE A 281 -24.55 20.30 -16.48
CA ILE A 281 -24.46 18.84 -16.50
C ILE A 281 -24.58 18.39 -17.95
N GLU A 282 -23.50 17.85 -18.49
CA GLU A 282 -23.46 17.32 -19.86
C GLU A 282 -23.62 15.80 -19.89
N GLY A 283 -23.91 15.28 -21.09
CA GLY A 283 -24.22 13.89 -21.33
C GLY A 283 -23.17 12.90 -20.81
N PHE A 284 -23.65 11.68 -20.57
CA PHE A 284 -22.94 10.58 -19.94
C PHE A 284 -22.54 10.84 -18.49
N THR A 285 -23.26 11.74 -17.80
CA THR A 285 -23.07 12.00 -16.37
C THR A 285 -24.10 11.24 -15.55
N ILE A 286 -23.64 10.60 -14.49
CA ILE A 286 -24.46 9.84 -13.53
C ILE A 286 -24.23 10.44 -12.15
N ILE A 287 -25.31 10.79 -11.47
CA ILE A 287 -25.32 11.39 -10.14
C ILE A 287 -26.18 10.50 -9.25
N GLY A 288 -25.58 10.06 -8.14
CA GLY A 288 -26.20 9.29 -7.07
C GLY A 288 -27.26 10.08 -6.31
N ASP A 289 -27.74 9.51 -5.22
CA ASP A 289 -28.74 10.16 -4.37
C ASP A 289 -28.09 11.12 -3.38
N ASN A 290 -28.85 12.11 -2.90
CA ASN A 290 -28.42 13.07 -1.88
C ASN A 290 -27.16 13.88 -2.27
N VAL A 291 -26.98 14.15 -3.56
CA VAL A 291 -25.84 14.92 -4.07
C VAL A 291 -26.18 16.41 -4.11
N VAL A 292 -25.27 17.24 -3.60
CA VAL A 292 -25.38 18.69 -3.63
C VAL A 292 -24.39 19.25 -4.63
N ILE A 293 -24.86 19.99 -5.64
CA ILE A 293 -24.04 20.66 -6.65
C ILE A 293 -24.26 22.17 -6.57
N GLU A 294 -23.22 22.87 -6.16
CA GLU A 294 -23.21 24.32 -5.98
C GLU A 294 -23.07 25.10 -7.28
N LYS A 295 -23.43 26.39 -7.21
CA LYS A 295 -23.51 27.27 -8.38
C LYS A 295 -22.30 27.23 -9.31
N GLN A 296 -22.57 27.29 -10.61
CA GLN A 296 -21.55 27.34 -11.69
C GLN A 296 -20.59 26.13 -11.75
N ALA A 297 -20.87 25.04 -11.04
CA ALA A 297 -20.13 23.79 -11.22
C ALA A 297 -20.43 23.18 -12.59
N SER A 298 -19.50 22.39 -13.12
CA SER A 298 -19.63 21.77 -14.44
C SER A 298 -19.21 20.31 -14.40
N LEU A 299 -20.11 19.41 -14.80
CA LEU A 299 -19.92 17.96 -14.80
C LEU A 299 -20.13 17.41 -16.22
N LYS A 300 -19.22 16.55 -16.66
CA LYS A 300 -19.29 15.90 -17.97
C LYS A 300 -18.69 14.50 -17.91
N ARG A 301 -19.39 13.50 -18.48
CA ARG A 301 -18.95 12.10 -18.56
C ARG A 301 -18.50 11.52 -17.20
N SER A 302 -19.04 12.03 -16.09
CA SER A 302 -18.57 11.72 -14.74
C SER A 302 -19.59 10.89 -13.99
N ILE A 303 -19.10 10.04 -13.08
CA ILE A 303 -19.93 9.18 -12.22
C ILE A 303 -19.73 9.67 -10.79
N VAL A 304 -20.80 10.10 -10.15
CA VAL A 304 -20.78 10.63 -8.78
C VAL A 304 -21.73 9.78 -7.95
N TRP A 305 -21.23 9.16 -6.89
CA TRP A 305 -22.04 8.33 -6.00
C TRP A 305 -22.77 9.18 -4.95
N ASN A 306 -23.41 8.49 -4.02
CA ASN A 306 -24.34 9.09 -3.08
C ASN A 306 -23.65 10.02 -2.09
N ASN A 307 -24.40 11.01 -1.59
CA ASN A 307 -23.99 11.91 -0.51
C ASN A 307 -22.75 12.77 -0.84
N CYS A 308 -22.47 13.00 -2.12
CA CYS A 308 -21.35 13.85 -2.52
C CYS A 308 -21.70 15.34 -2.46
N TYR A 309 -20.69 16.17 -2.21
CA TYR A 309 -20.80 17.63 -2.29
C TYR A 309 -19.86 18.16 -3.37
N ILE A 310 -20.41 18.87 -4.36
CA ILE A 310 -19.67 19.48 -5.45
C ILE A 310 -19.74 21.00 -5.32
N GLY A 311 -18.62 21.62 -4.97
CA GLY A 311 -18.53 23.03 -4.63
C GLY A 311 -18.59 23.97 -5.83
N LYS A 312 -18.73 25.27 -5.53
CA LYS A 312 -18.89 26.37 -6.49
C LYS A 312 -17.78 26.34 -7.55
N ARG A 313 -18.16 26.40 -8.83
CA ARG A 313 -17.23 26.39 -9.98
C ARG A 313 -16.30 25.17 -10.03
N ALA A 314 -16.62 24.07 -9.36
CA ALA A 314 -15.87 22.83 -9.48
C ALA A 314 -16.06 22.20 -10.86
N GLN A 315 -15.06 21.45 -11.33
CA GLN A 315 -15.07 20.84 -12.66
C GLN A 315 -14.82 19.33 -12.57
N LEU A 316 -15.77 18.52 -13.02
CA LEU A 316 -15.61 17.08 -13.17
C LEU A 316 -15.64 16.72 -14.65
N ARG A 317 -14.61 16.00 -15.11
CA ARG A 317 -14.44 15.59 -16.51
C ARG A 317 -14.03 14.13 -16.55
N GLY A 318 -14.93 13.21 -16.88
CA GLY A 318 -14.58 11.79 -16.98
C GLY A 318 -14.18 11.14 -15.64
N ALA A 319 -14.55 11.74 -14.51
CA ALA A 319 -14.12 11.33 -13.17
C ALA A 319 -15.12 10.37 -12.51
N VAL A 320 -14.64 9.55 -11.57
CA VAL A 320 -15.48 8.73 -10.71
C VAL A 320 -15.29 9.16 -9.25
N LEU A 321 -16.36 9.56 -8.57
CA LEU A 321 -16.35 9.92 -7.15
C LEU A 321 -17.19 8.90 -6.39
N ALA A 322 -16.59 8.26 -5.39
CA ALA A 322 -17.28 7.34 -4.48
C ALA A 322 -18.13 8.09 -3.45
N ASN A 323 -18.68 7.41 -2.45
CA ASN A 323 -19.65 8.01 -1.54
C ASN A 323 -19.02 9.09 -0.66
N ARG A 324 -19.82 10.09 -0.29
CA ARG A 324 -19.42 11.14 0.68
C ARG A 324 -18.16 11.93 0.29
N VAL A 325 -17.83 11.97 -1.00
CA VAL A 325 -16.72 12.75 -1.51
C VAL A 325 -17.09 14.24 -1.54
N GLN A 326 -16.18 15.09 -1.06
CA GLN A 326 -16.33 16.54 -1.09
C GLN A 326 -15.35 17.17 -2.06
N ILE A 327 -15.86 17.76 -3.13
CA ILE A 327 -15.09 18.57 -4.07
C ILE A 327 -15.31 20.04 -3.69
N GLN A 328 -14.28 20.73 -3.20
CA GLN A 328 -14.42 22.12 -2.78
C GLN A 328 -14.39 23.09 -3.97
N ALA A 329 -14.63 24.39 -3.69
CA ALA A 329 -14.77 25.40 -4.72
C ALA A 329 -13.53 25.51 -5.64
N ASN A 330 -13.79 25.66 -6.94
CA ASN A 330 -12.79 25.74 -8.01
C ASN A 330 -11.85 24.53 -8.14
N ALA A 331 -12.14 23.41 -7.50
CA ALA A 331 -11.37 22.18 -7.69
C ALA A 331 -11.71 21.52 -9.03
N ALA A 332 -10.77 20.74 -9.58
CA ALA A 332 -10.94 20.03 -10.84
C ALA A 332 -10.49 18.57 -10.74
N VAL A 333 -11.30 17.65 -11.24
CA VAL A 333 -10.99 16.21 -11.31
C VAL A 333 -11.18 15.74 -12.75
N PHE A 334 -10.11 15.17 -13.32
CA PHE A 334 -10.02 14.88 -14.75
C PHE A 334 -10.18 13.39 -15.09
N GLU A 335 -10.08 13.07 -16.38
CA GLU A 335 -10.57 11.82 -16.94
C GLU A 335 -9.86 10.58 -16.41
N GLY A 336 -10.64 9.57 -16.03
CA GLY A 336 -10.12 8.33 -15.47
C GLY A 336 -9.62 8.47 -14.03
N ALA A 337 -9.66 9.67 -13.44
CA ALA A 337 -9.38 9.83 -12.02
C ALA A 337 -10.53 9.24 -11.19
N VAL A 338 -10.16 8.60 -10.08
CA VAL A 338 -11.09 7.96 -9.16
C VAL A 338 -10.83 8.44 -7.75
N VAL A 339 -11.85 8.94 -7.07
CA VAL A 339 -11.76 9.43 -5.69
C VAL A 339 -12.57 8.49 -4.79
N GLY A 340 -11.89 7.82 -3.86
CA GLY A 340 -12.48 6.88 -2.91
C GLY A 340 -13.32 7.58 -1.84
N ASP A 341 -14.04 6.77 -1.06
CA ASP A 341 -15.05 7.25 -0.12
C ASP A 341 -14.49 8.27 0.89
N ASP A 342 -15.36 9.15 1.38
CA ASP A 342 -15.05 10.10 2.46
C ASP A 342 -13.82 11.00 2.21
N SER A 343 -13.45 11.17 0.94
CA SER A 343 -12.29 11.97 0.55
C SER A 343 -12.68 13.41 0.22
N ILE A 344 -11.74 14.33 0.49
CA ILE A 344 -11.93 15.77 0.29
C ILE A 344 -10.90 16.29 -0.69
N ILE A 345 -11.36 16.89 -1.79
CA ILE A 345 -10.52 17.66 -2.71
C ILE A 345 -10.63 19.13 -2.35
N GLY A 346 -9.54 19.69 -1.80
CA GLY A 346 -9.48 21.06 -1.33
C GLY A 346 -9.72 22.11 -2.43
N GLN A 347 -10.03 23.35 -2.03
CA GLN A 347 -10.27 24.45 -2.96
C GLN A 347 -9.12 24.58 -3.97
N HIS A 348 -9.41 24.81 -5.24
CA HIS A 348 -8.38 24.87 -6.31
C HIS A 348 -7.52 23.60 -6.45
N GLY A 349 -7.88 22.50 -5.80
CA GLY A 349 -7.18 21.22 -5.95
C GLY A 349 -7.41 20.66 -7.35
N ILE A 350 -6.37 20.11 -7.96
CA ILE A 350 -6.42 19.53 -9.30
C ILE A 350 -5.99 18.06 -9.21
N VAL A 351 -6.90 17.15 -9.57
CA VAL A 351 -6.60 15.73 -9.71
C VAL A 351 -6.44 15.42 -11.19
N LYS A 352 -5.22 15.05 -11.59
CA LYS A 352 -4.86 14.77 -12.99
C LYS A 352 -5.51 13.48 -13.49
N PRO A 353 -5.57 13.28 -14.82
CA PRO A 353 -6.13 12.08 -15.42
C PRO A 353 -5.53 10.79 -14.85
N SER A 354 -6.33 9.72 -14.82
CA SER A 354 -5.93 8.37 -14.37
C SER A 354 -5.33 8.30 -12.95
N THR A 355 -5.54 9.33 -12.13
CA THR A 355 -5.06 9.40 -10.75
C THR A 355 -6.10 8.78 -9.81
N LYS A 356 -5.67 7.84 -8.96
CA LYS A 356 -6.53 7.18 -7.99
C LYS A 356 -6.27 7.74 -6.60
N ILE A 357 -7.30 8.17 -5.89
CA ILE A 357 -7.24 8.64 -4.50
C ILE A 357 -7.99 7.60 -3.67
N TRP A 358 -7.32 6.97 -2.70
CA TRP A 358 -7.94 5.99 -1.83
C TRP A 358 -9.01 6.61 -0.92
N PRO A 359 -9.81 5.83 -0.21
CA PRO A 359 -10.74 6.38 0.77
C PRO A 359 -10.06 7.18 1.89
N TYR A 360 -10.83 8.08 2.51
CA TYR A 360 -10.45 8.89 3.65
C TYR A 360 -9.25 9.83 3.42
N LYS A 361 -9.07 10.34 2.19
CA LYS A 361 -7.94 11.22 1.83
C LYS A 361 -8.33 12.68 1.78
N ARG A 362 -7.39 13.57 2.09
CA ARG A 362 -7.57 15.02 1.96
C ARG A 362 -6.49 15.60 1.04
N VAL A 363 -6.90 16.09 -0.12
CA VAL A 363 -6.05 16.89 -1.00
C VAL A 363 -6.12 18.34 -0.53
N GLU A 364 -4.95 18.94 -0.28
CA GLU A 364 -4.90 20.30 0.23
C GLU A 364 -5.32 21.35 -0.81
N LYS A 365 -5.64 22.54 -0.31
CA LYS A 365 -5.96 23.69 -1.16
C LYS A 365 -4.83 23.97 -2.15
N GLY A 366 -5.18 24.14 -3.43
CA GLY A 366 -4.24 24.47 -4.51
C GLY A 366 -3.30 23.33 -4.92
N SER A 367 -3.44 22.13 -4.34
CA SER A 367 -2.56 21.00 -4.67
C SER A 367 -2.87 20.42 -6.05
N ILE A 368 -1.82 20.03 -6.78
CA ILE A 368 -1.95 19.26 -8.02
C ILE A 368 -1.52 17.82 -7.73
N VAL A 369 -2.47 16.89 -7.81
CA VAL A 369 -2.23 15.46 -7.62
C VAL A 369 -2.06 14.81 -9.00
N ASN A 370 -0.85 14.31 -9.26
CA ASN A 370 -0.48 13.63 -10.51
C ASN A 370 -0.09 12.15 -10.31
N THR A 371 -0.09 11.68 -9.06
CA THR A 371 0.26 10.32 -8.67
C THR A 371 -0.83 9.79 -7.74
N SER A 372 -1.10 8.48 -7.82
CA SER A 372 -2.17 7.86 -7.05
C SER A 372 -1.89 7.94 -5.54
N LEU A 373 -2.83 8.46 -4.76
CA LEU A 373 -2.72 8.63 -3.31
C LEU A 373 -3.22 7.38 -2.59
N ILE A 374 -2.29 6.45 -2.33
CA ILE A 374 -2.55 5.19 -1.62
C ILE A 374 -2.33 5.35 -0.11
N TRP A 375 -1.30 6.11 0.30
CA TRP A 375 -0.79 6.17 1.69
C TRP A 375 -1.08 7.50 2.38
N GLY A 376 -1.34 7.47 3.70
CA GLY A 376 -1.52 8.66 4.55
C GLY A 376 -2.72 9.53 4.20
N THR A 377 -3.07 10.52 5.02
CA THR A 377 -4.02 11.59 4.68
C THR A 377 -3.37 12.72 3.86
N ARG A 378 -2.03 12.66 3.69
CA ARG A 378 -1.17 13.54 2.90
C ARG A 378 -0.02 12.73 2.27
N ASN A 379 0.51 13.24 1.16
CA ASN A 379 1.56 12.64 0.35
C ASN A 379 2.87 12.43 1.14
N ASN A 380 3.42 11.21 1.18
CA ASN A 380 4.89 11.05 1.17
C ASN A 380 5.41 9.68 0.69
N ARG A 381 6.66 9.76 0.24
CA ARG A 381 7.62 8.80 -0.34
C ARG A 381 7.71 7.39 0.27
N ILE A 382 8.47 6.52 -0.42
CA ILE A 382 9.14 5.32 0.10
C ILE A 382 9.57 5.57 1.55
N LEU A 383 9.16 4.71 2.47
CA LEU A 383 9.36 4.92 3.89
C LEU A 383 10.84 4.75 4.28
N PHE A 384 11.48 3.69 3.78
CA PHE A 384 12.91 3.46 3.96
C PHE A 384 13.71 4.11 2.84
N GLY A 385 14.38 5.21 3.18
CA GLY A 385 15.34 5.87 2.30
C GLY A 385 16.71 5.18 2.29
N ASN A 386 17.76 5.94 1.97
CA ASN A 386 19.14 5.44 2.01
C ASN A 386 19.77 5.48 3.42
N GLN A 387 19.10 6.10 4.40
CA GLN A 387 19.60 6.28 5.77
C GLN A 387 18.63 5.70 6.82
N GLY A 388 17.68 4.87 6.37
CA GLY A 388 16.54 4.42 7.16
C GLY A 388 15.31 5.29 6.95
N VAL A 389 14.50 5.44 7.99
CA VAL A 389 13.24 6.20 7.94
C VAL A 389 13.51 7.65 8.36
N THR A 390 13.37 8.59 7.43
CA THR A 390 13.68 10.00 7.65
C THR A 390 12.48 10.88 7.30
N GLY A 391 12.22 11.90 8.12
CA GLY A 391 11.23 12.93 7.82
C GLY A 391 11.18 14.02 8.88
N GLU A 392 10.33 15.01 8.63
CA GLU A 392 10.11 16.14 9.54
C GLU A 392 9.42 15.67 10.83
N ALA A 393 10.02 15.96 11.99
CA ALA A 393 9.48 15.53 13.27
C ALA A 393 8.17 16.26 13.59
N ASN A 394 7.21 15.55 14.19
CA ASN A 394 5.85 16.02 14.49
C ASN A 394 4.97 16.37 13.27
N THR A 395 5.51 16.36 12.06
CA THR A 395 4.73 16.55 10.82
C THR A 395 4.63 15.23 10.04
N GLU A 396 5.77 14.66 9.66
CA GLU A 396 5.85 13.40 8.90
C GLU A 396 6.15 12.23 9.84
N ILE A 397 7.05 12.44 10.80
CA ILE A 397 7.46 11.47 11.80
C ILE A 397 6.82 11.84 13.14
N THR A 398 5.60 11.35 13.34
CA THR A 398 4.81 11.59 14.57
C THR A 398 5.00 10.44 15.57
N PRO A 399 4.79 10.66 16.89
CA PRO A 399 4.81 9.59 17.88
C PRO A 399 3.86 8.43 17.54
N ASP A 400 2.65 8.72 17.07
CA ASP A 400 1.67 7.73 16.64
C ASP A 400 2.17 6.89 15.45
N PHE A 401 2.72 7.54 14.43
CA PHE A 401 3.36 6.85 13.31
C PHE A 401 4.51 5.93 13.78
N ILE A 402 5.32 6.42 14.71
CA ILE A 402 6.48 5.69 15.22
C ILE A 402 6.09 4.51 16.12
N ALA A 403 4.98 4.60 16.86
CA ALA A 403 4.44 3.46 17.58
C ALA A 403 3.99 2.35 16.61
N ARG A 404 3.29 2.70 15.52
CA ARG A 404 2.94 1.72 14.48
C ARG A 404 4.17 1.12 13.79
N LEU A 405 5.19 1.94 13.48
CA LEU A 405 6.45 1.46 12.91
C LEU A 405 7.18 0.50 13.86
N GLY A 406 7.14 0.78 15.17
CA GLY A 406 7.63 -0.14 16.21
C GLY A 406 6.88 -1.47 16.21
N ALA A 407 5.55 -1.45 16.08
CA ALA A 407 4.74 -2.67 15.97
C ALA A 407 5.02 -3.44 14.67
N ALA A 408 5.18 -2.77 13.54
CA ALA A 408 5.57 -3.40 12.28
C ALA A 408 6.93 -4.09 12.38
N TYR A 409 7.92 -3.40 12.95
CA TYR A 409 9.26 -3.94 13.19
C TYR A 409 9.23 -5.14 14.15
N GLY A 410 8.46 -5.06 15.23
CA GLY A 410 8.30 -6.16 16.18
C GLY A 410 7.57 -7.38 15.60
N THR A 411 6.64 -7.15 14.67
CA THR A 411 5.93 -8.20 13.94
C THR A 411 6.84 -8.93 12.96
N TRP A 412 7.74 -8.20 12.30
CA TRP A 412 8.77 -8.79 11.44
C TRP A 412 9.75 -9.66 12.23
N LEU A 413 10.04 -9.29 13.48
CA LEU A 413 10.85 -10.05 14.42
C LEU A 413 10.09 -11.24 15.04
N ASN A 414 10.81 -12.14 15.70
CA ASN A 414 10.20 -13.23 16.47
C ASN A 414 9.53 -12.69 17.76
N PRO A 415 8.47 -13.33 18.28
CA PRO A 415 7.70 -12.83 19.44
C PRO A 415 8.47 -12.72 20.76
N GLN A 416 9.69 -13.26 20.82
CA GLN A 416 10.59 -13.20 21.99
C GLN A 416 11.96 -12.61 21.63
N ALA A 417 12.07 -11.98 20.45
CA ALA A 417 13.26 -11.24 20.08
C ALA A 417 13.53 -10.15 21.13
N THR A 418 14.80 -9.88 21.37
CA THR A 418 15.25 -8.77 22.19
C THR A 418 15.97 -7.78 21.28
N VAL A 419 15.62 -6.49 21.39
CA VAL A 419 16.20 -5.44 20.55
C VAL A 419 16.75 -4.28 21.36
N ALA A 420 17.82 -3.67 20.88
CA ALA A 420 18.34 -2.42 21.44
C ALA A 420 17.63 -1.21 20.82
N VAL A 421 17.28 -0.22 21.64
CA VAL A 421 16.78 1.06 21.15
C VAL A 421 17.57 2.19 21.79
N GLY A 422 18.20 3.02 20.97
CA GLY A 422 18.96 4.20 21.37
C GLY A 422 18.41 5.48 20.74
N ALA A 423 18.63 6.62 21.40
CA ALA A 423 18.33 7.92 20.83
C ALA A 423 19.42 8.95 21.14
N ASP A 424 19.51 10.02 20.34
CA ASP A 424 20.39 11.15 20.63
C ASP A 424 19.89 12.02 21.82
N ASP A 425 20.53 13.16 22.05
CA ASP A 425 20.20 14.07 23.16
C ASP A 425 19.01 15.01 22.90
N ARG A 426 18.38 14.91 21.73
CA ARG A 426 17.23 15.77 21.39
C ARG A 426 15.95 15.28 22.06
N GLU A 427 15.18 16.21 22.60
CA GLU A 427 13.91 15.91 23.29
C GLU A 427 12.94 15.14 22.40
N ILE A 428 12.83 15.54 21.12
CA ILE A 428 11.97 14.89 20.14
C ILE A 428 12.40 13.45 19.85
N SER A 429 13.70 13.17 19.70
CA SER A 429 14.20 11.81 19.50
C SER A 429 13.88 10.91 20.69
N ARG A 430 13.96 11.44 21.92
CA ARG A 430 13.58 10.70 23.14
C ARG A 430 12.09 10.41 23.18
N ALA A 431 11.24 11.36 22.77
CA ALA A 431 9.79 11.16 22.72
C ALA A 431 9.43 10.08 21.69
N LEU A 432 10.01 10.14 20.48
CA LEU A 432 9.83 9.14 19.44
C LEU A 432 10.38 7.77 19.88
N LYS A 433 11.48 7.71 20.63
CA LYS A 433 11.97 6.48 21.27
C LYS A 433 10.92 5.85 22.17
N GLY A 434 10.30 6.62 23.05
CA GLY A 434 9.23 6.13 23.93
C GLY A 434 8.07 5.51 23.13
N ALA A 435 7.64 6.18 22.07
CA ALA A 435 6.57 5.68 21.20
C ALA A 435 6.99 4.40 20.44
N PHE A 436 8.22 4.34 19.93
CA PHE A 436 8.74 3.18 19.22
C PHE A 436 8.81 1.95 20.13
N ILE A 437 9.30 2.13 21.36
CA ILE A 437 9.36 1.09 22.38
C ILE A 437 7.95 0.58 22.72
N ALA A 438 6.97 1.47 22.89
CA ALA A 438 5.58 1.08 23.16
C ALA A 438 5.00 0.21 22.03
N GLY A 439 5.26 0.56 20.78
CA GLY A 439 4.91 -0.25 19.61
C GLY A 439 5.54 -1.63 19.62
N LEU A 440 6.85 -1.70 19.88
CA LEU A 440 7.61 -2.95 19.95
C LEU A 440 7.06 -3.91 20.99
N VAL A 441 6.93 -3.45 22.24
CA VAL A 441 6.50 -4.33 23.35
C VAL A 441 5.07 -4.84 23.18
N SER A 442 4.21 -4.10 22.47
CA SER A 442 2.85 -4.54 22.13
C SER A 442 2.79 -5.81 21.26
N THR A 443 3.92 -6.20 20.64
CA THR A 443 4.04 -7.39 19.78
C THR A 443 4.73 -8.58 20.46
N GLY A 444 5.08 -8.45 21.75
CA GLY A 444 5.80 -9.44 22.56
C GLY A 444 7.33 -9.28 22.60
N VAL A 445 7.89 -8.41 21.75
CA VAL A 445 9.34 -8.15 21.67
C VAL A 445 9.87 -7.49 22.95
N GLN A 446 11.02 -7.98 23.43
CA GLN A 446 11.73 -7.43 24.58
C GLN A 446 12.65 -6.28 24.14
N VAL A 447 12.83 -5.27 24.97
CA VAL A 447 13.63 -4.08 24.62
C VAL A 447 14.71 -3.78 25.66
N TRP A 448 15.94 -3.56 25.19
CA TRP A 448 16.99 -2.86 25.93
C TRP A 448 17.03 -1.40 25.51
N ASP A 449 16.57 -0.52 26.40
CA ASP A 449 16.69 0.92 26.21
C ASP A 449 18.11 1.37 26.58
N LEU A 450 18.90 1.76 25.58
CA LEU A 450 20.29 2.20 25.75
C LEU A 450 20.40 3.66 26.23
N GLY A 451 19.27 4.36 26.35
CA GLY A 451 19.25 5.75 26.79
C GLY A 451 19.66 6.74 25.70
N GLN A 452 20.50 7.70 26.11
CA GLN A 452 21.08 8.69 25.22
C GLN A 452 22.41 8.15 24.71
N VAL A 453 22.46 7.81 23.43
CA VAL A 453 23.60 7.16 22.76
C VAL A 453 23.68 7.59 21.30
N VAL A 454 24.83 7.34 20.69
CA VAL A 454 25.07 7.54 19.25
C VAL A 454 25.04 6.22 18.49
N THR A 455 24.91 6.29 17.17
CA THR A 455 24.80 5.13 16.27
C THR A 455 25.84 4.02 16.55
N PRO A 456 27.16 4.31 16.71
CA PRO A 456 28.16 3.27 17.00
C PRO A 456 27.92 2.51 18.30
N ILE A 457 27.44 3.20 19.34
CA ILE A 457 27.18 2.59 20.65
C ILE A 457 25.98 1.65 20.54
N THR A 458 24.93 2.05 19.81
CA THR A 458 23.76 1.19 19.55
C THR A 458 24.13 -0.05 18.74
N ARG A 459 24.92 0.11 17.67
CA ARG A 459 25.42 -1.02 16.86
C ARG A 459 26.27 -1.98 17.70
N TYR A 460 27.20 -1.45 18.49
CA TYR A 460 28.05 -2.26 19.36
C TYR A 460 27.23 -3.05 20.37
N ASN A 461 26.32 -2.40 21.11
CA ASN A 461 25.53 -3.06 22.14
C ASN A 461 24.55 -4.07 21.56
N THR A 462 24.00 -3.83 20.35
CA THR A 462 23.19 -4.82 19.62
C THR A 462 23.94 -6.14 19.46
N ARG A 463 25.20 -6.06 19.01
CA ARG A 463 26.05 -7.25 18.82
C ARG A 463 26.59 -7.80 20.14
N HIS A 464 27.09 -6.96 21.03
CA HIS A 464 27.74 -7.35 22.28
C HIS A 464 26.78 -8.07 23.23
N LEU A 465 25.52 -7.63 23.28
CA LEU A 465 24.47 -8.25 24.09
C LEU A 465 23.76 -9.42 23.38
N GLY A 466 24.16 -9.77 22.14
CA GLY A 466 23.57 -10.87 21.38
C GLY A 466 22.10 -10.64 20.99
N LEU A 467 21.72 -9.39 20.71
CA LEU A 467 20.35 -8.99 20.39
C LEU A 467 19.99 -9.31 18.94
N GLN A 468 18.71 -9.48 18.65
CA GLN A 468 18.23 -9.85 17.31
C GLN A 468 18.12 -8.64 16.36
N GLY A 469 18.22 -7.42 16.89
CA GLY A 469 18.29 -6.20 16.10
C GLY A 469 18.44 -4.96 16.98
N GLY A 470 18.65 -3.81 16.34
CA GLY A 470 18.83 -2.53 17.02
C GLY A 470 18.21 -1.37 16.25
N VAL A 471 17.82 -0.30 16.94
CA VAL A 471 17.30 0.92 16.31
C VAL A 471 17.94 2.14 16.96
N GLN A 472 18.43 3.06 16.13
CA GLN A 472 18.93 4.36 16.56
C GLN A 472 18.03 5.47 16.02
N ILE A 473 17.56 6.34 16.91
CA ILE A 473 16.72 7.51 16.58
C ILE A 473 17.53 8.78 16.80
N GLN A 474 17.75 9.57 15.76
CA GLN A 474 18.59 10.76 15.86
C GLN A 474 18.16 11.87 14.89
N GLY A 475 18.44 13.11 15.27
CA GLY A 475 18.25 14.27 14.41
C GLY A 475 19.23 14.32 13.24
N THR A 476 18.84 15.04 12.18
CA THR A 476 19.78 15.35 11.08
C THR A 476 20.45 16.70 11.30
N HIS A 477 21.71 16.85 10.87
CA HIS A 477 22.49 18.07 11.11
C HIS A 477 22.13 19.22 10.14
N HIS A 478 21.77 18.90 8.89
CA HIS A 478 21.43 19.92 7.89
C HIS A 478 19.99 20.43 8.00
N HIS A 479 19.11 19.62 8.62
CA HIS A 479 17.69 19.89 8.79
C HIS A 479 17.32 19.60 10.24
N PRO A 480 17.45 20.59 11.15
CA PRO A 480 17.14 20.40 12.56
C PRO A 480 15.70 19.94 12.79
N GLU A 481 14.76 20.27 11.91
CA GLU A 481 13.39 19.78 11.90
C GLU A 481 13.25 18.27 11.64
N ASN A 482 14.26 17.64 11.01
CA ASN A 482 14.20 16.24 10.61
C ASN A 482 14.80 15.28 11.64
N VAL A 483 14.19 14.09 11.71
CA VAL A 483 14.65 12.94 12.49
C VAL A 483 14.82 11.74 11.56
N THR A 484 15.77 10.87 11.89
CA THR A 484 16.06 9.62 11.18
C THR A 484 16.09 8.44 12.15
N LEU A 485 15.47 7.34 11.74
CA LEU A 485 15.52 6.04 12.40
C LEU A 485 16.33 5.07 11.56
N THR A 486 17.46 4.60 12.10
CA THR A 486 18.34 3.62 11.46
C THR A 486 18.17 2.27 12.15
N PHE A 487 17.97 1.22 11.37
CA PHE A 487 17.66 -0.13 11.84
C PHE A 487 18.82 -1.08 11.56
N PHE A 488 19.15 -1.91 12.55
CA PHE A 488 20.28 -2.84 12.51
C PHE A 488 19.83 -4.29 12.71
N ASP A 489 20.53 -5.21 12.05
CA ASP A 489 20.44 -6.65 12.28
C ASP A 489 21.25 -7.08 13.52
N ALA A 490 21.21 -8.38 13.84
CA ALA A 490 21.92 -8.96 14.99
C ALA A 490 23.46 -8.78 14.95
N ARG A 491 24.05 -8.45 13.80
CA ARG A 491 25.48 -8.19 13.64
C ARG A 491 25.82 -6.71 13.84
N GLY A 492 24.81 -5.85 14.02
CA GLY A 492 24.95 -4.40 14.06
C GLY A 492 25.08 -3.77 12.67
N ALA A 493 24.85 -4.52 11.59
CA ALA A 493 24.81 -3.99 10.23
C ALA A 493 23.40 -3.46 9.91
N GLU A 494 23.26 -2.53 8.97
CA GLU A 494 21.93 -2.08 8.54
C GLU A 494 21.11 -3.24 7.97
N ILE A 495 19.80 -3.23 8.24
CA ILE A 495 18.90 -4.28 7.74
C ILE A 495 18.87 -4.30 6.20
N SER A 496 18.66 -5.48 5.62
CA SER A 496 18.61 -5.61 4.16
C SER A 496 17.39 -4.90 3.54
N ARG A 497 17.49 -4.49 2.27
CA ARG A 497 16.34 -3.98 1.48
C ARG A 497 15.12 -4.91 1.50
N SER A 498 15.33 -6.23 1.61
CA SER A 498 14.25 -7.20 1.70
C SER A 498 13.51 -7.15 3.05
N ALA A 499 14.23 -6.84 4.14
CA ALA A 499 13.66 -6.65 5.46
C ALA A 499 12.91 -5.31 5.53
N GLU A 500 13.48 -4.24 4.98
CA GLU A 500 12.82 -2.93 4.85
C GLU A 500 11.44 -3.08 4.18
N LYS A 501 11.38 -3.71 3.00
CA LYS A 501 10.12 -3.95 2.27
C LYS A 501 9.10 -4.76 3.06
N LYS A 502 9.54 -5.74 3.86
CA LYS A 502 8.64 -6.53 4.71
C LYS A 502 8.07 -5.68 5.84
N ILE A 503 8.89 -4.87 6.51
CA ILE A 503 8.45 -3.95 7.56
C ILE A 503 7.50 -2.90 6.99
N GLU A 504 7.80 -2.33 5.81
CA GLU A 504 6.90 -1.42 5.10
C GLU A 504 5.55 -2.08 4.82
N SER A 505 5.54 -3.30 4.28
CA SER A 505 4.30 -4.02 3.97
C SER A 505 3.46 -4.32 5.22
N LEU A 506 4.08 -4.60 6.37
CA LEU A 506 3.37 -4.82 7.63
C LEU A 506 2.77 -3.52 8.15
N LEU A 507 3.53 -2.42 8.09
CA LEU A 507 3.06 -1.09 8.45
C LEU A 507 1.90 -0.63 7.57
N SER A 508 2.00 -0.88 6.27
CA SER A 508 1.05 -0.41 5.27
C SER A 508 -0.30 -1.11 5.32
N ARG A 509 -0.31 -2.37 5.75
CA ARG A 509 -1.52 -3.19 5.93
C ARG A 509 -2.08 -3.09 7.36
N GLU A 510 -1.39 -2.37 8.24
CA GLU A 510 -1.62 -2.36 9.69
C GLU A 510 -1.69 -3.78 10.30
N ASP A 511 -0.95 -4.70 9.70
CA ASP A 511 -0.99 -6.13 9.98
C ASP A 511 0.03 -6.45 11.08
N PHE A 512 -0.30 -6.03 12.30
CA PHE A 512 0.58 -6.12 13.45
C PHE A 512 0.25 -7.36 14.28
N ARG A 513 1.29 -8.10 14.69
CA ARG A 513 1.15 -9.17 15.67
C ARG A 513 0.53 -8.61 16.95
N ARG A 514 -0.56 -9.23 17.39
CA ARG A 514 -1.16 -9.02 18.72
C ARG A 514 -0.79 -10.18 19.63
N VAL A 515 -0.54 -9.88 20.89
CA VAL A 515 -0.21 -10.86 21.92
C VAL A 515 -1.19 -10.77 23.07
N GLU A 516 -1.37 -11.88 23.80
CA GLU A 516 -2.14 -11.90 25.04
C GLU A 516 -1.51 -10.94 26.07
N VAL A 517 -2.33 -10.44 27.01
CA VAL A 517 -1.92 -9.45 28.02
C VAL A 517 -0.70 -9.91 28.84
N ASN A 518 -0.60 -11.20 29.13
CA ASN A 518 0.52 -11.81 29.88
C ASN A 518 1.78 -12.05 29.02
N ARG A 519 1.74 -11.77 27.71
CA ARG A 519 2.83 -11.95 26.75
C ARG A 519 3.33 -10.64 26.15
N VAL A 520 2.87 -9.50 26.66
CA VAL A 520 3.41 -8.18 26.31
C VAL A 520 4.90 -8.13 26.66
N GLY A 521 5.70 -7.56 25.77
CA GLY A 521 7.14 -7.42 25.95
C GLY A 521 7.51 -6.55 27.15
N GLN A 522 8.68 -6.79 27.74
CA GLN A 522 9.25 -5.92 28.75
C GLN A 522 10.33 -5.04 28.12
N TRP A 523 10.47 -3.81 28.61
CA TRP A 523 11.65 -3.00 28.33
C TRP A 523 12.47 -2.80 29.60
N ARG A 524 13.80 -2.77 29.45
CA ARG A 524 14.76 -2.55 30.54
C ARG A 524 15.75 -1.48 30.13
N PHE A 525 16.03 -0.57 31.05
CA PHE A 525 17.04 0.46 30.84
C PHE A 525 18.45 -0.11 31.06
N TYR A 526 19.38 0.16 30.13
CA TYR A 526 20.78 -0.26 30.18
C TYR A 526 21.70 0.97 30.28
N PRO A 527 21.97 1.49 31.49
CA PRO A 527 22.76 2.71 31.68
C PRO A 527 24.24 2.55 31.28
N GLU A 528 24.77 1.33 31.25
CA GLU A 528 26.19 1.04 30.96
C GLU A 528 26.53 1.04 29.47
N ALA A 529 25.56 1.26 28.57
CA ALA A 529 25.74 1.14 27.11
C ALA A 529 26.98 1.87 26.58
N SER A 530 27.17 3.13 26.96
CA SER A 530 28.32 3.93 26.55
C SER A 530 29.63 3.44 27.20
N GLN A 531 29.58 3.06 28.48
CA GLN A 531 30.77 2.59 29.20
C GLN A 531 31.29 1.28 28.62
N ALA A 532 30.40 0.34 28.31
CA ALA A 532 30.74 -0.93 27.68
C ALA A 532 31.42 -0.73 26.32
N TYR A 533 30.93 0.21 25.50
CA TYR A 533 31.54 0.55 24.21
C TYR A 533 32.96 1.09 24.35
N PHE A 534 33.16 2.08 25.23
CA PHE A 534 34.48 2.68 25.40
C PHE A 534 35.48 1.76 26.10
N ALA A 535 35.03 0.94 27.05
CA ALA A 535 35.87 -0.06 27.70
C ALA A 535 36.44 -1.04 26.66
N GLU A 536 35.63 -1.48 25.70
CA GLU A 536 36.10 -2.33 24.61
C GLU A 536 37.15 -1.63 23.74
N ILE A 537 36.97 -0.35 23.41
CA ILE A 537 38.00 0.40 22.69
C ILE A 537 39.31 0.45 23.48
N VAL A 538 39.25 0.72 24.79
CA VAL A 538 40.44 0.73 25.67
C VAL A 538 41.15 -0.63 25.66
N ASN A 539 40.41 -1.74 25.62
CA ASN A 539 40.99 -3.08 25.57
C ASN A 539 41.75 -3.38 24.26
N THR A 540 41.56 -2.58 23.21
CA THR A 540 42.22 -2.76 21.91
C THR A 540 43.43 -1.84 21.68
N ILE A 541 43.78 -0.99 22.66
CA ILE A 541 44.84 0.00 22.56
C ILE A 541 45.87 -0.15 23.68
N ASP A 542 47.10 0.27 23.42
CA ASP A 542 48.18 0.34 24.41
C ASP A 542 48.01 1.59 25.28
N LEU A 543 47.32 1.43 26.41
CA LEU A 543 46.95 2.53 27.30
C LEU A 543 48.16 3.15 27.99
N GLU A 544 49.19 2.37 28.33
CA GLU A 544 50.39 2.88 28.98
C GLU A 544 51.17 3.81 28.03
N ARG A 545 51.29 3.41 26.77
CA ARG A 545 51.96 4.23 25.75
C ARG A 545 51.22 5.52 25.43
N LEU A 546 49.88 5.52 25.48
CA LEU A 546 49.08 6.74 25.31
C LEU A 546 49.26 7.69 26.49
N ARG A 547 49.19 7.16 27.73
CA ARG A 547 49.33 7.95 28.96
C ARG A 547 50.72 8.55 29.10
N SER A 548 51.77 7.86 28.67
CA SER A 548 53.15 8.38 28.71
C SER A 548 53.37 9.49 27.68
N ARG A 549 52.71 9.42 26.52
CA ARG A 549 52.89 10.42 25.44
C ARG A 549 52.08 11.70 25.63
N GLN A 550 50.98 11.65 26.36
CA GLN A 550 50.09 12.79 26.70
C GLN A 550 49.71 13.68 25.50
N PHE A 551 49.15 13.07 24.46
CA PHE A 551 48.78 13.78 23.23
C PHE A 551 47.90 15.01 23.50
N LYS A 552 48.25 16.13 22.87
CA LYS A 552 47.51 17.38 22.88
C LYS A 552 46.59 17.44 21.67
N LEU A 553 45.28 17.48 21.91
CA LEU A 553 44.25 17.36 20.88
C LEU A 553 43.35 18.60 20.86
N VAL A 554 43.03 19.08 19.66
CA VAL A 554 42.00 20.13 19.46
C VAL A 554 40.77 19.49 18.82
N LEU A 555 39.62 19.56 19.47
CA LEU A 555 38.42 18.84 19.04
C LEU A 555 37.28 19.81 18.69
N GLY A 556 36.64 19.57 17.53
CA GLY A 556 35.33 20.09 17.16
C GLY A 556 34.26 19.00 17.32
N ALA A 557 33.22 19.25 18.10
CA ALA A 557 32.16 18.28 18.39
C ALA A 557 30.76 18.95 18.32
N PRO A 558 29.88 18.53 17.40
CA PRO A 558 28.71 19.33 16.99
C PRO A 558 27.58 19.43 18.01
N ASN A 559 27.54 18.55 19.02
CA ASN A 559 26.49 18.56 20.05
C ASN A 559 27.05 18.31 21.46
N ARG A 560 26.21 18.61 22.47
CA ARG A 560 26.59 18.55 23.90
C ARG A 560 26.90 17.12 24.34
N TYR A 561 26.12 16.14 23.89
CA TYR A 561 26.34 14.74 24.23
C TYR A 561 27.71 14.23 23.74
N VAL A 562 28.01 14.41 22.46
CA VAL A 562 29.29 14.00 21.84
C VAL A 562 30.45 14.71 22.54
N LYS A 563 30.33 16.02 22.78
CA LYS A 563 31.34 16.80 23.52
C LYS A 563 31.63 16.20 24.90
N ARG A 564 30.59 15.84 25.66
CA ARG A 564 30.72 15.23 26.99
C ARG A 564 31.38 13.86 26.93
N VAL A 565 30.89 13.00 26.05
CA VAL A 565 31.32 11.60 25.96
C VAL A 565 32.77 11.49 25.47
N ILE A 566 33.12 12.17 24.38
CA ILE A 566 34.47 12.13 23.82
C ILE A 566 35.48 12.78 24.76
N ARG A 567 35.13 13.90 25.41
CA ARG A 567 36.00 14.54 26.40
C ARG A 567 36.31 13.58 27.54
N SER A 568 35.28 12.95 28.11
CA SER A 568 35.46 12.00 29.22
C SER A 568 36.30 10.80 28.81
N PHE A 569 36.08 10.27 27.60
CA PHE A 569 36.81 9.12 27.08
C PHE A 569 38.29 9.44 26.87
N LEU A 570 38.61 10.46 26.07
CA LEU A 570 39.99 10.83 25.74
C LEU A 570 40.78 11.33 26.95
N HIS A 571 40.13 11.98 27.91
CA HIS A 571 40.78 12.33 29.18
C HIS A 571 41.16 11.08 29.97
N GLY A 572 40.33 10.03 29.96
CA GLY A 572 40.65 8.73 30.57
C GLY A 572 41.86 8.02 29.92
N LEU A 573 42.16 8.34 28.66
CA LEU A 573 43.35 7.88 27.93
C LEU A 573 44.62 8.69 28.26
N GLY A 574 44.51 9.79 29.02
CA GLY A 574 45.63 10.67 29.35
C GLY A 574 45.91 11.77 28.32
N CYS A 575 44.97 12.07 27.41
CA CYS A 575 45.12 13.13 26.42
C CYS A 575 44.77 14.52 27.00
N ASN A 576 45.51 15.54 26.56
CA ASN A 576 45.24 16.95 26.86
C ASN A 576 44.30 17.54 25.81
N ILE A 577 43.08 17.91 26.19
CA ILE A 577 42.00 18.24 25.24
C ILE A 577 41.64 19.71 25.28
N SER A 578 41.69 20.37 24.11
CA SER A 578 41.11 21.70 23.87
C SER A 578 39.86 21.56 23.02
N LEU A 579 38.72 22.05 23.51
CA LEU A 579 37.45 22.00 22.79
C LEU A 579 37.14 23.35 22.15
N VAL A 580 36.75 23.34 20.89
CA VAL A 580 36.25 24.54 20.20
C VAL A 580 34.79 24.75 20.58
N GLU A 581 34.43 25.96 21.01
CA GLU A 581 33.05 26.32 21.32
C GLU A 581 32.33 26.86 20.08
N TYR A 582 31.09 26.43 19.91
CA TYR A 582 30.21 26.89 18.84
C TYR A 582 29.57 28.20 19.30
N SER A 583 29.97 29.32 18.71
CA SER A 583 29.22 30.57 18.86
C SER A 583 27.96 30.46 18.01
N GLU A 584 26.82 30.27 18.68
CA GLU A 584 25.44 30.16 18.18
C GLU A 584 25.01 28.81 17.57
N PRO A 585 23.94 28.17 18.10
CA PRO A 585 23.39 26.93 17.56
C PRO A 585 22.61 27.10 16.23
N GLU A 586 22.34 28.34 15.79
CA GLU A 586 21.47 28.62 14.63
C GLU A 586 22.23 28.93 13.33
N LYS A 587 23.54 29.15 13.38
CA LYS A 587 24.36 29.32 12.17
C LYS A 587 25.09 28.02 11.89
N ASN A 588 24.61 27.29 10.88
CA ASN A 588 25.30 26.21 10.19
C ASN A 588 26.71 26.66 9.77
N LEU A 589 27.69 26.56 10.67
CA LEU A 589 29.10 26.71 10.33
C LEU A 589 29.44 25.53 9.42
N SER A 590 29.62 25.81 8.14
CA SER A 590 30.09 24.83 7.18
C SER A 590 31.44 24.27 7.64
N VAL A 591 31.66 22.97 7.41
CA VAL A 591 32.91 22.25 7.75
C VAL A 591 34.19 23.04 7.39
N PRO A 592 34.26 23.82 6.28
CA PRO A 592 35.42 24.65 5.97
C PRO A 592 35.77 25.70 7.04
N ILE A 593 34.79 26.44 7.56
CA ILE A 593 35.01 27.53 8.53
C ILE A 593 35.46 26.96 9.89
N LEU A 594 34.89 25.82 10.27
CA LEU A 594 35.30 25.10 11.47
C LEU A 594 36.72 24.51 11.32
N GLY A 595 37.05 24.03 10.12
CA GLY A 595 38.38 23.55 9.76
C GLY A 595 39.46 24.61 9.94
N ASP A 596 39.20 25.85 9.54
CA ASP A 596 40.15 26.96 9.70
C ASP A 596 40.35 27.32 11.19
N THR A 597 39.27 27.36 11.97
CA THR A 597 39.36 27.66 13.41
C THR A 597 40.18 26.61 14.16
N ILE A 598 39.93 25.32 13.88
CA ILE A 598 40.68 24.22 14.49
C ILE A 598 42.12 24.21 14.00
N ARG A 599 42.36 24.46 12.71
CA ARG A 599 43.72 24.60 12.16
C ARG A 599 44.52 25.68 12.91
N ASP A 600 43.92 26.85 13.13
CA ASP A 600 44.57 27.94 13.84
C ASP A 600 44.83 27.60 15.30
N MET A 601 43.92 26.88 15.96
CA MET A 601 44.13 26.41 17.34
C MET A 601 45.20 25.34 17.43
N VAL A 602 45.26 24.40 16.48
CA VAL A 602 46.30 23.36 16.42
C VAL A 602 47.67 24.01 16.32
N LYS A 603 47.85 24.98 15.41
CA LYS A 603 49.11 25.72 15.26
C LYS A 603 49.45 26.58 16.48
N ARG A 604 48.50 27.38 16.98
CA ARG A 604 48.72 28.26 18.14
C ARG A 604 49.05 27.51 19.42
N GLN A 605 48.42 26.36 19.63
CA GLN A 605 48.63 25.56 20.82
C GLN A 605 49.72 24.50 20.65
N GLN A 606 50.32 24.37 19.48
CA GLN A 606 51.24 23.28 19.14
C GLN A 606 50.62 21.91 19.51
N ALA A 607 49.37 21.71 19.11
CA ALA A 607 48.67 20.46 19.35
C ALA A 607 49.17 19.37 18.37
N ASP A 608 49.19 18.11 18.82
CA ASP A 608 49.63 16.98 18.01
C ASP A 608 48.60 16.64 16.90
N LEU A 609 47.30 16.92 17.13
CA LEU A 609 46.23 16.58 16.19
C LEU A 609 44.96 17.42 16.43
N GLY A 610 44.33 17.85 15.34
CA GLY A 610 42.97 18.38 15.32
C GLY A 610 41.97 17.33 14.81
N VAL A 611 40.78 17.28 15.41
CA VAL A 611 39.71 16.33 15.01
C VAL A 611 38.36 17.04 14.97
N ILE A 612 37.62 16.87 13.88
CA ILE A 612 36.23 17.31 13.74
C ILE A 612 35.35 16.08 13.69
N PHE A 613 34.49 15.89 14.68
CA PHE A 613 33.53 14.79 14.69
C PHE A 613 32.25 15.16 13.94
N ASP A 614 31.64 14.18 13.27
CA ASP A 614 30.26 14.31 12.81
C ASP A 614 29.26 14.13 13.98
N THR A 615 27.99 14.41 13.74
CA THR A 615 26.94 14.29 14.77
C THR A 615 26.69 12.88 15.23
N ARG A 616 27.02 11.89 14.40
CA ARG A 616 26.71 10.48 14.62
C ARG A 616 27.89 9.73 15.25
N LEU A 617 29.05 10.36 15.39
CA LEU A 617 30.32 9.73 15.75
C LEU A 617 30.69 8.55 14.83
N GLU A 618 30.27 8.61 13.57
CA GLU A 618 30.60 7.62 12.55
C GLU A 618 31.73 8.10 11.63
N LYS A 619 31.88 9.42 11.51
CA LYS A 619 32.92 10.06 10.70
C LYS A 619 33.64 11.12 11.50
N PHE A 620 34.90 11.32 11.16
CA PHE A 620 35.66 12.46 11.64
C PHE A 620 36.67 12.93 10.61
N THR A 621 36.97 14.22 10.63
CA THR A 621 37.99 14.85 9.79
C THR A 621 39.21 15.14 10.63
N LEU A 622 40.39 14.77 10.14
CA LEU A 622 41.66 14.97 10.84
C LEU A 622 42.39 16.20 10.31
N ILE A 623 43.08 16.90 11.20
CA ILE A 623 43.98 18.02 10.91
C ILE A 623 45.31 17.69 11.56
N SER A 624 46.37 17.57 10.77
CA SER A 624 47.73 17.32 11.28
C SER A 624 48.24 18.44 12.19
N ASP A 625 49.31 18.17 12.92
CA ASP A 625 50.11 19.15 13.67
C ASP A 625 50.58 20.34 12.81
N ALA A 626 50.87 20.11 11.52
CA ALA A 626 51.17 21.17 10.54
C ALA A 626 49.94 22.00 10.12
N GLY A 627 48.73 21.62 10.57
CA GLY A 627 47.46 22.24 10.20
C GLY A 627 46.91 21.83 8.85
N GLN A 628 47.48 20.78 8.23
CA GLN A 628 46.97 20.24 6.97
C GLN A 628 45.74 19.37 7.23
N LEU A 629 44.65 19.65 6.51
CA LEU A 629 43.44 18.84 6.50
C LEU A 629 43.74 17.50 5.82
N ILE A 630 43.43 16.38 6.48
CA ILE A 630 43.56 15.04 5.91
C ILE A 630 42.31 14.78 5.06
N SER A 631 42.50 14.52 3.77
CA SER A 631 41.39 14.23 2.85
C SER A 631 40.76 12.85 3.14
N GLU A 632 39.54 12.63 2.68
CA GLU A 632 38.83 11.35 2.89
C GLU A 632 39.59 10.18 2.23
N GLU A 633 40.24 10.43 1.09
CA GLU A 633 41.11 9.47 0.39
C GLU A 633 42.31 9.06 1.26
N LEU A 634 43.01 10.06 1.84
CA LEU A 634 44.19 9.81 2.67
C LEU A 634 43.81 9.14 3.99
N PHE A 635 42.67 9.53 4.56
CA PHE A 635 42.12 8.88 5.74
C PHE A 635 41.77 7.41 5.48
N THR A 636 41.13 7.11 4.34
CA THR A 636 40.80 5.74 3.94
C THR A 636 42.08 4.91 3.76
N ALA A 637 43.12 5.48 3.14
CA ALA A 637 44.42 4.82 3.02
C ALA A 637 45.04 4.55 4.40
N LEU A 638 45.00 5.52 5.33
CA LEU A 638 45.51 5.35 6.69
C LEU A 638 44.80 4.22 7.45
N VAL A 639 43.47 4.19 7.41
CA VAL A 639 42.68 3.13 8.06
C VAL A 639 43.01 1.77 7.43
N SER A 640 43.14 1.71 6.10
CA SER A 640 43.53 0.49 5.39
C SER A 640 44.88 -0.03 5.86
N VAL A 641 45.89 0.84 6.01
CA VAL A 641 47.21 0.45 6.57
C VAL A 641 47.08 -0.08 8.00
N LEU A 642 46.29 0.57 8.85
CA LEU A 642 46.11 0.15 10.24
C LEU A 642 45.45 -1.23 10.34
N VAL A 643 44.47 -1.52 9.49
CA VAL A 643 43.81 -2.84 9.43
C VAL A 643 44.78 -3.90 8.91
N LEU A 644 45.41 -3.63 7.76
CA LEU A 644 46.33 -4.57 7.10
C LEU A 644 47.59 -4.87 7.93
N SER A 645 48.13 -3.87 8.63
CA SER A 645 49.30 -4.06 9.51
C SER A 645 48.99 -4.88 10.76
N ARG A 646 47.73 -4.95 11.19
CA ARG A 646 47.29 -5.72 12.37
C ARG A 646 46.79 -7.13 12.03
N GLN A 647 46.30 -7.35 10.81
CA GLN A 647 45.78 -8.64 10.37
C GLN A 647 46.56 -9.16 9.16
N LYS A 648 47.41 -10.18 9.38
CA LYS A 648 48.06 -10.91 8.28
C LYS A 648 47.00 -11.46 7.32
N LYS A 649 47.12 -11.15 6.02
CA LYS A 649 46.15 -11.52 4.98
C LYS A 649 44.74 -10.95 5.20
N GLY A 650 44.64 -9.80 5.87
CA GLY A 650 43.39 -9.08 6.10
C GLY A 650 42.73 -8.64 4.79
N THR A 651 41.40 -8.48 4.83
CA THR A 651 40.60 -7.95 3.71
C THR A 651 40.08 -6.57 4.08
N VAL A 652 40.28 -5.59 3.20
CA VAL A 652 39.75 -4.23 3.34
C VAL A 652 38.68 -4.02 2.27
N VAL A 653 37.50 -3.58 2.67
CA VAL A 653 36.41 -3.24 1.74
C VAL A 653 36.41 -1.74 1.54
N VAL A 654 36.47 -1.29 0.28
CA VAL A 654 36.54 0.14 -0.06
C VAL A 654 35.52 0.50 -1.14
N PRO A 655 35.02 1.75 -1.19
CA PRO A 655 34.10 2.15 -2.25
C PRO A 655 34.83 2.17 -3.61
N VAL A 656 34.07 2.06 -4.71
CA VAL A 656 34.61 2.00 -6.09
C VAL A 656 35.45 3.23 -6.46
N ASN A 657 35.20 4.37 -5.81
CA ASN A 657 35.96 5.61 -6.01
C ASN A 657 37.20 5.72 -5.11
N ALA A 658 37.56 4.67 -4.36
CA ALA A 658 38.72 4.70 -3.49
C ALA A 658 40.04 4.75 -4.29
N PRO A 659 41.11 5.37 -3.76
CA PRO A 659 42.37 5.48 -4.49
C PRO A 659 43.05 4.13 -4.68
N GLY A 660 43.60 3.87 -5.87
CA GLY A 660 44.33 2.63 -6.19
C GLY A 660 45.58 2.37 -5.33
N VAL A 661 46.05 3.36 -4.55
CA VAL A 661 47.11 3.16 -3.55
C VAL A 661 46.72 2.10 -2.52
N ILE A 662 45.43 1.88 -2.27
CA ILE A 662 44.96 0.88 -1.29
C ILE A 662 45.27 -0.54 -1.77
N GLU A 663 45.23 -0.80 -3.08
CA GLU A 663 45.62 -2.10 -3.65
C GLU A 663 47.11 -2.36 -3.44
N GLN A 664 47.96 -1.35 -3.68
CA GLN A 664 49.40 -1.43 -3.43
C GLN A 664 49.70 -1.67 -1.94
N LEU A 665 48.93 -1.05 -1.05
CA LEU A 665 49.04 -1.28 0.39
C LEU A 665 48.61 -2.71 0.76
N ALA A 666 47.54 -3.23 0.17
CA ALA A 666 47.10 -4.60 0.39
C ALA A 666 48.17 -5.60 -0.07
N GLU A 667 48.75 -5.42 -1.26
CA GLU A 667 49.87 -6.24 -1.75
C GLU A 667 51.05 -6.25 -0.78
N LYS A 668 51.44 -5.07 -0.28
CA LYS A 668 52.54 -4.92 0.68
C LYS A 668 52.35 -5.71 1.98
N TYR A 669 51.10 -5.87 2.43
CA TYR A 669 50.77 -6.59 3.66
C TYR A 669 50.17 -7.98 3.42
N GLU A 670 50.30 -8.52 2.19
CA GLU A 670 49.71 -9.79 1.75
C GLU A 670 48.18 -9.87 1.93
N GLY A 671 47.49 -8.73 1.96
CA GLY A 671 46.04 -8.60 2.12
C GLY A 671 45.26 -8.56 0.81
N LYS A 672 43.96 -8.31 0.91
CA LYS A 672 43.04 -8.20 -0.24
C LYS A 672 42.18 -6.94 -0.14
N VAL A 673 41.84 -6.36 -1.29
CA VAL A 673 40.87 -5.28 -1.42
C VAL A 673 39.60 -5.84 -2.06
N VAL A 674 38.43 -5.43 -1.55
CA VAL A 674 37.10 -5.78 -2.09
C VAL A 674 36.32 -4.52 -2.39
#